data_AF-A0A383VVR3-F1
#
_entry.id   AF-A0A383VVR3-F1
#
_cell.length_a   1.000
_cell.length_b   1.000
_cell.length_c   1.000
_cell.angle_alpha   90.00
_cell.angle_beta   90.00
_cell.angle_gamma   90.00
#
_symmetry.space_group_name_H-M   'P 1'
#
loop_
_entity.id
_entity.type
_entity.pdbx_description
1 polymer ?
#
loop_
_entity_poly.entity_id
_entity_poly.type
_entity_poly.pdbx_seq_one_letter_code
_entity_poly.pdbx_strand_id
1 'polypeptide(L)'
;MADETQALSLQWVYGLSNVPCNIINLSDEHNDRVVYAAAHTAVIYDKRTRKQTFLQGHCSAITCLAASENRSLLVSADAGKDSLLVFWDPASGQPTRALQRPHAAGVAAVALSPDASQMATLSAVDSSSGVQELSLWDLRPLTASPGSSSLQPSATTPIPAGDVQSRICYNPDDPSELLTNGKRRAYFWRSQLPGSSLISYYSPPLRAGDFHQDVGDFVASVFVPGTTQALTSTADGDVVVWDEQGMSAQMGTRATDRRAIKVMRLHGAAIYHLSCIGGFVVTGAADGLVRFFDSMLRMCAWFEELDAGPVGCVSFATKGQQRPQAVMQVHRLAAPDFMVSTLTGKLLSVSSESFNSSDSDNPSGAELLLEAPARSITDIAAHPLRPELLLLDADSGQLLRWDLASRQCLAQRQLGQDVKAVRLALARDGSFVVLGCAGGQLLVLKGDTLEEVVVLKNTRQPITRVSVSSSGRYIAAADGSGQVLLYGFLPYKGTFLKWDLVGKFRAHHKEVAGLHFGEAPSGQTRLFSLGADRRLLEYNLAAADAANAGLRALAVLDVVAPGGAGTPCSMCFAPPMPYYSHASMDTLLLVADDAFKIKAYNPDAKAASATYLGPTFGGPITKLLPFRSVTDGGAWLAYSTAEQVVGLIVWPLDGNPQHSMGVIAHPGEVKGMALSFDGRKLVTLGENGILNVWDVNTAALGPPPSRQASFGSSSAAAAASNWAHLVGEPALLEELRDYFCYAQLLAQPQDTAGAYDITGRVPVSLLPDLMRAAGYYPSNADIDSLMAHVAFLAAMVPDDEAAISSSGGKPDAQLGSVAAAAAAAAAAAAAAAAAAGSQAGSRTGSASSSRLKQVDAAAGQVQQQQQDVQKSWQVAMPDGIDFDTFLCLYVNHRPVAEVSLQQIEQAFSTLGAGTAAGVLSLHRLLELLQQGGEAMSQGELLQALQILTGAEQPEDTLPEYVDAHTFTAEVLGFAG
;
A
#
# COMPACT_ATOMS: atom_id res chain seq x y z
N MET A 1 -13.16 11.65 -21.67
CA MET A 1 -11.75 11.57 -22.07
C MET A 1 -11.01 11.28 -20.78
N ALA A 2 -10.35 10.13 -20.67
CA ALA A 2 -9.50 9.87 -19.51
C ALA A 2 -8.39 10.92 -19.52
N ASP A 3 -8.02 11.43 -18.36
CA ASP A 3 -6.86 12.30 -18.20
C ASP A 3 -5.62 11.58 -18.74
N GLU A 4 -5.26 11.82 -20.01
CA GLU A 4 -4.01 11.34 -20.63
C GLU A 4 -2.77 11.91 -19.93
N THR A 5 -2.97 12.78 -18.95
CA THR A 5 -1.96 13.48 -18.15
C THR A 5 -1.56 12.73 -16.87
N GLN A 6 -2.35 11.75 -16.39
CA GLN A 6 -2.06 11.05 -15.14
C GLN A 6 -1.34 9.72 -15.38
N ALA A 7 -0.30 9.45 -14.59
CA ALA A 7 0.50 8.23 -14.74
C ALA A 7 -0.19 6.96 -14.20
N LEU A 8 -0.97 7.12 -13.12
CA LEU A 8 -1.89 6.11 -12.61
C LEU A 8 -3.29 6.70 -12.55
N SER A 9 -4.20 6.12 -13.32
CA SER A 9 -5.61 6.54 -13.32
C SER A 9 -6.50 5.39 -12.88
N LEU A 10 -7.42 5.65 -11.95
CA LEU A 10 -8.33 4.61 -11.45
C LEU A 10 -9.34 4.24 -12.54
N GLN A 11 -9.40 2.96 -12.91
CA GLN A 11 -10.25 2.45 -13.97
C GLN A 11 -11.46 1.68 -13.43
N TRP A 12 -11.27 0.89 -12.37
CA TRP A 12 -12.33 0.10 -11.78
C TRP A 12 -12.10 -0.16 -10.30
N VAL A 13 -13.18 -0.17 -9.52
CA VAL A 13 -13.19 -0.55 -8.11
C VAL A 13 -14.13 -1.74 -7.91
N TYR A 14 -13.60 -2.82 -7.33
CA TYR A 14 -14.39 -3.95 -6.86
C TYR A 14 -14.54 -3.92 -5.36
N GLY A 15 -15.77 -4.08 -4.88
CA GLY A 15 -16.09 -4.06 -3.47
C GLY A 15 -16.95 -2.88 -3.07
N LEU A 16 -17.59 -3.05 -1.91
CA LEU A 16 -18.49 -2.08 -1.32
C LEU A 16 -18.13 -1.95 0.17
N SER A 17 -18.01 -0.72 0.65
CA SER A 17 -17.80 -0.46 2.07
C SER A 17 -19.04 -0.85 2.86
N ASN A 18 -18.83 -1.56 3.97
CA ASN A 18 -19.89 -1.89 4.91
C ASN A 18 -20.10 -0.73 5.90
N VAL A 19 -20.59 0.40 5.41
CA VAL A 19 -20.88 1.59 6.22
C VAL A 19 -22.36 1.93 6.26
N PRO A 20 -22.83 2.59 7.33
CA PRO A 20 -24.13 3.25 7.37
C PRO A 20 -24.45 4.05 6.09
N CYS A 21 -25.60 3.79 5.47
CA CYS A 21 -26.02 4.51 4.25
C CYS A 21 -24.98 4.42 3.12
N ASN A 22 -24.44 3.23 2.87
CA ASN A 22 -23.40 3.01 1.87
C ASN A 22 -23.86 3.20 0.42
N ILE A 23 -25.17 3.30 0.15
CA ILE A 23 -25.73 3.45 -1.20
C ILE A 23 -26.74 4.58 -1.28
N ILE A 24 -26.73 5.30 -2.40
CA ILE A 24 -27.72 6.33 -2.74
C ILE A 24 -28.15 6.12 -4.19
N ASN A 25 -29.44 5.89 -4.40
CA ASN A 25 -30.00 5.82 -5.73
C ASN A 25 -30.22 7.24 -6.29
N LEU A 26 -29.51 7.55 -7.38
CA LEU A 26 -29.60 8.83 -8.11
C LEU A 26 -30.51 8.72 -9.35
N SER A 27 -31.19 7.59 -9.54
CA SER A 27 -31.93 7.33 -10.76
C SER A 27 -33.15 8.24 -10.87
N ASP A 28 -33.16 9.06 -11.92
CA ASP A 28 -34.21 10.00 -12.30
C ASP A 28 -34.90 9.52 -13.61
N GLU A 29 -35.82 10.31 -14.19
CA GLU A 29 -36.52 9.94 -15.43
C GLU A 29 -35.58 9.64 -16.62
N HIS A 30 -34.38 10.21 -16.64
CA HIS A 30 -33.45 10.20 -17.77
C HIS A 30 -32.14 9.44 -17.49
N ASN A 31 -31.76 9.31 -16.23
CA ASN A 31 -30.51 8.71 -15.76
C ASN A 31 -30.81 7.54 -14.83
N ASP A 32 -30.03 6.47 -14.96
CA ASP A 32 -30.10 5.30 -14.09
C ASP A 32 -28.73 5.11 -13.44
N ARG A 33 -28.53 5.81 -12.32
CA ARG A 33 -27.23 5.95 -11.64
C ARG A 33 -27.38 5.64 -10.15
N VAL A 34 -26.35 5.06 -9.57
CA VAL A 34 -26.26 4.78 -8.13
C VAL A 34 -24.90 5.21 -7.62
N VAL A 35 -24.87 5.86 -6.46
CA VAL A 35 -23.62 6.15 -5.74
C VAL A 35 -23.43 5.12 -4.65
N TYR A 36 -22.21 4.65 -4.48
CA TYR A 36 -21.83 3.85 -3.34
C TYR A 36 -20.43 4.16 -2.82
N ALA A 37 -20.18 3.87 -1.54
CA ALA A 37 -18.87 4.05 -0.93
C ALA A 37 -18.00 2.79 -1.12
N ALA A 38 -16.76 2.97 -1.58
CA ALA A 38 -15.76 1.91 -1.69
C ALA A 38 -14.40 2.37 -1.11
N ALA A 39 -14.12 1.93 0.11
CA ALA A 39 -12.99 2.36 0.93
C ALA A 39 -12.99 3.89 1.10
N HIS A 40 -12.02 4.59 0.51
CA HIS A 40 -11.87 6.05 0.55
C HIS A 40 -12.44 6.73 -0.71
N THR A 41 -12.98 5.99 -1.68
CA THR A 41 -13.52 6.55 -2.92
C THR A 41 -15.02 6.33 -2.99
N ALA A 42 -15.80 7.37 -3.30
CA ALA A 42 -17.20 7.20 -3.65
C ALA A 42 -17.31 6.95 -5.16
N VAL A 43 -18.15 5.99 -5.57
CA VAL A 43 -18.26 5.53 -6.95
C VAL A 43 -19.69 5.79 -7.44
N ILE A 44 -19.82 6.55 -8.51
CA ILE A 44 -21.07 6.68 -9.26
C ILE A 44 -21.06 5.61 -10.35
N TYR A 45 -22.00 4.68 -10.30
CA TYR A 45 -22.18 3.64 -11.29
C TYR A 45 -23.39 3.95 -12.17
N ASP A 46 -23.16 4.11 -13.47
CA ASP A 46 -24.21 4.24 -14.49
C ASP A 46 -24.58 2.85 -14.99
N LYS A 47 -25.82 2.43 -14.72
CA LYS A 47 -26.32 1.09 -15.05
C LYS A 47 -26.43 0.89 -16.55
N ARG A 48 -26.83 1.93 -17.28
CA ARG A 48 -27.05 1.87 -18.74
C ARG A 48 -25.74 1.74 -19.50
N THR A 49 -24.72 2.48 -19.07
CA THR A 49 -23.39 2.44 -19.74
C THR A 49 -22.43 1.43 -19.12
N ARG A 50 -22.74 0.88 -17.94
CA ARG A 50 -21.88 -0.01 -17.13
C ARG A 50 -20.50 0.58 -16.87
N LYS A 51 -20.47 1.88 -16.60
CA LYS A 51 -19.26 2.67 -16.30
C LYS A 51 -19.28 3.18 -14.86
N GLN A 52 -18.10 3.22 -14.26
CA GLN A 52 -17.85 3.84 -12.96
C GLN A 52 -17.25 5.22 -13.16
N THR A 53 -17.70 6.19 -12.38
CA THR A 53 -17.10 7.51 -12.22
C THR A 53 -16.65 7.64 -10.77
N PHE A 54 -15.38 7.99 -10.57
CA PHE A 54 -14.74 7.99 -9.26
C PHE A 54 -14.72 9.39 -8.67
N LEU A 55 -15.21 9.52 -7.44
CA LEU A 55 -15.16 10.74 -6.63
C LEU A 55 -13.97 10.62 -5.67
N GLN A 56 -12.79 11.01 -6.13
CA GLN A 56 -11.52 10.90 -5.40
C GLN A 56 -11.17 12.19 -4.65
N GLY A 57 -10.60 12.07 -3.45
CA GLY A 57 -10.14 13.21 -2.66
C GLY A 57 -9.99 12.91 -1.16
N HIS A 58 -10.75 11.94 -0.63
CA HIS A 58 -10.58 11.49 0.75
C HIS A 58 -9.29 10.69 0.91
N CYS A 59 -8.58 10.91 2.02
CA CYS A 59 -7.40 10.14 2.40
C CYS A 59 -7.77 8.94 3.28
N SER A 60 -8.88 9.04 4.02
CA SER A 60 -9.36 8.00 4.93
C SER A 60 -10.61 7.29 4.39
N ALA A 61 -11.00 6.19 5.05
CA ALA A 61 -12.21 5.47 4.69
C ALA A 61 -13.46 6.37 4.84
N ILE A 62 -14.32 6.37 3.81
CA ILE A 62 -15.60 7.07 3.82
C ILE A 62 -16.51 6.40 4.84
N THR A 63 -17.03 7.17 5.78
CA THR A 63 -17.90 6.70 6.87
C THR A 63 -19.37 6.87 6.55
N CYS A 64 -19.72 7.87 5.73
CA CYS A 64 -21.11 8.21 5.44
C CYS A 64 -21.25 8.87 4.07
N LEU A 65 -22.38 8.60 3.42
CA LEU A 65 -22.88 9.31 2.25
C LEU A 65 -24.25 9.90 2.56
N ALA A 66 -24.48 11.14 2.14
CA ALA A 66 -25.78 11.80 2.21
C ALA A 66 -26.08 12.53 0.91
N ALA A 67 -27.34 12.57 0.49
CA ALA A 67 -27.77 13.32 -0.68
C ALA A 67 -29.02 14.14 -0.37
N SER A 68 -29.16 15.27 -1.04
CA SER A 68 -30.38 16.08 -0.96
C SER A 68 -31.57 15.33 -1.55
N GLU A 69 -32.80 15.68 -1.15
CA GLU A 69 -34.01 15.02 -1.65
C GLU A 69 -34.14 15.12 -3.18
N ASN A 70 -33.79 16.29 -3.74
CA ASN A 70 -33.77 16.54 -5.17
C ASN A 70 -32.54 15.94 -5.90
N ARG A 71 -31.64 15.26 -5.18
CA ARG A 71 -30.39 14.65 -5.71
C ARG A 71 -29.47 15.62 -6.46
N SER A 72 -29.55 16.93 -6.19
CA SER A 72 -28.65 17.93 -6.77
C SER A 72 -27.34 18.09 -6.02
N LEU A 73 -27.28 17.60 -4.77
CA LEU A 73 -26.11 17.69 -3.91
C LEU A 73 -25.82 16.32 -3.29
N LEU A 74 -24.57 15.89 -3.38
CA LEU A 74 -24.06 14.70 -2.70
C LEU A 74 -22.96 15.13 -1.72
N VAL A 75 -22.96 14.54 -0.53
CA VAL A 75 -21.97 14.78 0.50
C VAL A 75 -21.34 13.45 0.91
N SER A 76 -20.03 13.42 0.94
CA SER A 76 -19.25 12.32 1.50
C SER A 76 -18.37 12.83 2.63
N ALA A 77 -18.20 12.00 3.66
CA ALA A 77 -17.33 12.30 4.79
C ALA A 77 -16.50 11.07 5.16
N ASP A 78 -15.31 11.32 5.68
CA ASP A 78 -14.37 10.28 6.07
C ASP A 78 -14.01 10.31 7.57
N ALA A 79 -13.30 9.27 7.98
CA ALA A 79 -12.77 9.12 9.33
C ALA A 79 -11.38 9.77 9.50
N GLY A 80 -10.93 9.87 10.75
CA GLY A 80 -9.53 10.19 11.07
C GLY A 80 -9.26 11.67 11.34
N LYS A 81 -8.02 11.94 11.75
CA LYS A 81 -7.58 13.27 12.21
C LYS A 81 -7.60 14.30 11.09
N ASP A 82 -7.20 13.89 9.88
CA ASP A 82 -7.20 14.72 8.68
C ASP A 82 -8.45 14.47 7.83
N SER A 83 -9.61 14.40 8.50
CA SER A 83 -10.87 14.12 7.83
C SER A 83 -11.27 15.25 6.87
N LEU A 84 -11.91 14.85 5.77
CA LEU A 84 -12.50 15.68 4.76
C LEU A 84 -14.00 15.42 4.70
N LEU A 85 -14.76 16.50 4.56
CA LEU A 85 -16.16 16.45 4.15
C LEU A 85 -16.25 17.15 2.79
N VAL A 86 -16.64 16.39 1.76
CA VAL A 86 -16.64 16.86 0.37
C VAL A 86 -18.06 16.90 -0.17
N PHE A 87 -18.39 18.03 -0.79
CA PHE A 87 -19.62 18.26 -1.53
C PHE A 87 -19.36 18.00 -3.01
N TRP A 88 -20.25 17.25 -3.64
CA TRP A 88 -20.15 16.81 -5.02
C TRP A 88 -21.38 17.23 -5.79
N ASP A 89 -21.16 17.62 -7.04
CA ASP A 89 -22.22 17.65 -8.03
C ASP A 89 -22.38 16.23 -8.64
N PRO A 90 -23.50 15.53 -8.40
CA PRO A 90 -23.70 14.17 -8.90
C PRO A 90 -23.83 14.08 -10.43
N ALA A 91 -24.14 15.20 -11.12
CA ALA A 91 -24.25 15.20 -12.58
C ALA A 91 -22.87 15.16 -13.25
N SER A 92 -21.95 16.02 -12.80
CA SER A 92 -20.58 16.12 -13.33
C SER A 92 -19.56 15.21 -12.63
N GLY A 93 -19.83 14.78 -11.40
CA GLY A 93 -18.89 14.04 -10.56
C GLY A 93 -17.73 14.91 -10.04
N GLN A 94 -17.84 16.24 -10.14
CA GLN A 94 -16.80 17.17 -9.69
C GLN A 94 -17.05 17.61 -8.24
N PRO A 95 -15.98 17.81 -7.45
CA PRO A 95 -16.11 18.38 -6.11
C PRO A 95 -16.48 19.86 -6.24
N THR A 96 -17.60 20.25 -5.63
CA THR A 96 -18.00 21.66 -5.56
C THR A 96 -17.33 22.38 -4.41
N ARG A 97 -17.08 21.66 -3.30
CA ARG A 97 -16.44 22.20 -2.11
C ARG A 97 -15.86 21.09 -1.23
N ALA A 98 -14.77 21.37 -0.50
CA ALA A 98 -14.23 20.49 0.52
C ALA A 98 -14.04 21.26 1.83
N LEU A 99 -14.40 20.62 2.95
CA LEU A 99 -14.13 21.10 4.31
C LEU A 99 -13.07 20.22 4.93
N GLN A 100 -11.97 20.85 5.34
CA GLN A 100 -10.86 20.18 6.00
C GLN A 100 -11.08 20.17 7.52
N ARG A 101 -10.91 18.99 8.12
CA ARG A 101 -11.02 18.73 9.56
C ARG A 101 -12.31 19.30 10.16
N PRO A 102 -13.50 18.86 9.68
CA PRO A 102 -14.79 19.29 10.24
C PRO A 102 -14.90 18.94 11.73
N HIS A 103 -14.24 17.87 12.18
CA HIS A 103 -14.16 17.40 13.56
C HIS A 103 -12.73 16.93 13.86
N ALA A 104 -12.30 16.97 15.13
CA ALA A 104 -10.93 16.63 15.51
C ALA A 104 -10.57 15.14 15.30
N ALA A 105 -11.56 14.25 15.40
CA ALA A 105 -11.39 12.79 15.31
C ALA A 105 -12.00 12.16 14.05
N GLY A 106 -12.57 12.96 13.15
CA GLY A 106 -13.28 12.47 11.97
C GLY A 106 -14.80 12.58 12.07
N VAL A 107 -15.50 12.24 10.99
CA VAL A 107 -16.96 12.28 10.91
C VAL A 107 -17.52 10.86 10.99
N ALA A 108 -18.51 10.64 11.86
CA ALA A 108 -19.19 9.35 12.00
C ALA A 108 -20.45 9.24 11.13
N ALA A 109 -21.25 10.31 11.04
CA ALA A 109 -22.46 10.33 10.25
C ALA A 109 -22.83 11.76 9.81
N VAL A 110 -23.54 11.86 8.69
CA VAL A 110 -24.02 13.12 8.11
C VAL A 110 -25.50 12.99 7.75
N ALA A 111 -26.28 14.02 8.02
CA ALA A 111 -27.64 14.17 7.52
C ALA A 111 -27.86 15.57 6.93
N LEU A 112 -28.62 15.62 5.85
CA LEU A 112 -29.08 16.87 5.23
C LEU A 112 -30.53 17.11 5.61
N SER A 113 -30.91 18.36 5.77
CA SER A 113 -32.32 18.73 5.88
C SER A 113 -33.05 18.48 4.55
N PRO A 114 -34.37 18.25 4.55
CA PRO A 114 -35.17 18.00 3.34
C PRO A 114 -34.99 19.06 2.25
N ASP A 115 -34.90 20.32 2.66
CA ASP A 115 -34.70 21.49 1.80
C ASP A 115 -33.23 21.76 1.43
N ALA A 116 -32.29 20.92 1.91
CA ALA A 116 -30.84 21.08 1.78
C ALA A 116 -30.30 22.44 2.28
N SER A 117 -31.02 23.12 3.17
CA SER A 117 -30.59 24.39 3.76
C SER A 117 -29.70 24.22 4.99
N GLN A 118 -29.76 23.07 5.65
CA GLN A 118 -28.96 22.74 6.83
C GLN A 118 -28.34 21.35 6.69
N MET A 119 -27.24 21.15 7.41
CA MET A 119 -26.57 19.87 7.55
C MET A 119 -26.25 19.61 9.02
N ALA A 120 -26.38 18.37 9.45
CA ALA A 120 -25.95 17.93 10.76
C ALA A 120 -24.87 16.85 10.62
N THR A 121 -23.81 16.96 11.41
CA THR A 121 -22.69 16.03 11.40
C THR A 121 -22.44 15.53 12.81
N LEU A 122 -22.20 14.22 12.95
CA LEU A 122 -21.71 13.62 14.18
C LEU A 122 -20.19 13.41 14.07
N SER A 123 -19.44 13.81 15.09
CA SER A 123 -18.02 13.49 15.19
C SER A 123 -17.83 11.99 15.45
N ALA A 124 -16.66 11.47 15.09
CA ALA A 124 -16.17 10.24 15.69
C ALA A 124 -15.80 10.50 17.16
N VAL A 125 -15.73 9.43 17.96
CA VAL A 125 -15.27 9.53 19.35
C VAL A 125 -13.79 9.84 19.33
N ASP A 126 -13.42 10.98 19.91
CA ASP A 126 -12.02 11.34 20.06
C ASP A 126 -11.35 10.42 21.07
N SER A 127 -10.27 9.75 20.66
CA SER A 127 -9.47 8.87 21.51
C SER A 127 -8.89 9.57 22.75
N SER A 128 -8.71 10.90 22.71
CA SER A 128 -8.10 11.65 23.80
C SER A 128 -9.13 12.17 24.82
N SER A 129 -10.23 12.77 24.35
CA SER A 129 -11.29 13.28 25.23
C SER A 129 -12.39 12.26 25.54
N GLY A 130 -12.57 11.23 24.71
CA GLY A 130 -13.68 10.28 24.79
C GLY A 130 -15.05 10.88 24.49
N VAL A 131 -15.10 12.16 24.08
CA VAL A 131 -16.34 12.89 23.80
C VAL A 131 -16.68 12.78 22.32
N GLN A 132 -17.97 12.67 22.04
CA GLN A 132 -18.54 12.78 20.70
C GLN A 132 -19.32 14.10 20.62
N GLU A 133 -19.27 14.78 19.48
CA GLU A 133 -19.92 16.07 19.24
C GLU A 133 -20.94 15.99 18.10
N LEU A 134 -22.02 16.75 18.25
CA LEU A 134 -23.01 17.04 17.21
C LEU A 134 -22.82 18.48 16.76
N SER A 135 -22.58 18.68 15.47
CA SER A 135 -22.48 20.02 14.86
C SER A 135 -23.55 20.25 13.80
N LEU A 136 -24.14 21.43 13.82
CA LEU A 136 -25.10 21.92 12.82
C LEU A 136 -24.44 22.96 11.93
N TRP A 137 -24.72 22.90 10.64
CA TRP A 137 -24.12 23.73 9.61
C TRP A 137 -25.22 24.39 8.78
N ASP A 138 -25.12 25.69 8.57
CA ASP A 138 -26.02 26.43 7.68
C ASP A 138 -25.45 26.43 6.25
N LEU A 139 -26.20 25.84 5.32
CA LEU A 139 -25.83 25.74 3.91
C LEU A 139 -26.42 26.89 3.07
N ARG A 140 -27.29 27.75 3.63
CA ARG A 140 -27.90 28.89 2.90
C ARG A 140 -26.90 29.91 2.34
N PRO A 141 -25.77 30.25 3.01
CA PRO A 141 -24.76 31.12 2.41
C PRO A 141 -24.19 30.59 1.10
N LEU A 142 -24.29 29.28 0.86
CA LEU A 142 -23.77 28.59 -0.32
C LEU A 142 -24.61 28.82 -1.56
N THR A 143 -25.91 29.02 -1.41
CA THR A 143 -26.80 29.33 -2.55
C THR A 143 -26.72 30.79 -2.98
N ALA A 144 -26.19 31.68 -2.12
CA ALA A 144 -26.20 33.13 -2.34
C ALA A 144 -24.86 33.71 -2.83
N SER A 145 -23.71 33.14 -2.43
CA SER A 145 -22.37 33.68 -2.74
C SER A 145 -21.31 32.59 -2.90
N PRO A 146 -20.91 32.22 -4.15
CA PRO A 146 -19.94 31.14 -4.42
C PRO A 146 -18.49 31.38 -3.96
N GLY A 147 -18.19 32.50 -3.28
CA GLY A 147 -16.82 32.91 -2.93
C GLY A 147 -16.45 32.85 -1.43
N SER A 148 -17.37 32.50 -0.53
CA SER A 148 -17.06 32.44 0.91
C SER A 148 -16.43 31.10 1.29
N SER A 149 -15.11 31.11 1.57
CA SER A 149 -14.27 29.92 1.71
C SER A 149 -14.40 29.17 3.03
N SER A 150 -14.96 29.74 4.11
CA SER A 150 -15.15 29.01 5.38
C SER A 150 -16.63 28.81 5.73
N LEU A 151 -17.08 27.54 5.71
CA LEU A 151 -18.28 27.10 6.43
C LEU A 151 -17.81 26.84 7.86
N GLN A 152 -18.48 27.44 8.83
CA GLN A 152 -18.27 27.19 10.25
C GLN A 152 -19.54 26.56 10.83
N PRO A 153 -19.43 25.70 11.85
CA PRO A 153 -20.60 25.16 12.50
C PRO A 153 -21.39 26.29 13.15
N SER A 154 -22.70 26.34 12.88
CA SER A 154 -23.62 27.29 13.51
C SER A 154 -23.86 26.96 14.99
N ALA A 155 -23.76 25.67 15.34
CA ALA A 155 -23.88 25.17 16.70
C ALA A 155 -23.07 23.87 16.82
N THR A 156 -22.37 23.69 17.95
CA THR A 156 -21.72 22.43 18.32
C THR A 156 -22.08 22.09 19.76
N THR A 157 -22.48 20.84 20.01
CA THR A 157 -22.85 20.36 21.35
C THR A 157 -22.33 18.94 21.57
N PRO A 158 -21.74 18.62 22.74
CA PRO A 158 -21.30 17.27 23.04
C PRO A 158 -22.50 16.33 23.28
N ILE A 159 -22.38 15.08 22.84
CA ILE A 159 -23.37 14.04 23.09
C ILE A 159 -23.40 13.71 24.59
N PRO A 160 -24.57 13.78 25.24
CA PRO A 160 -24.73 13.50 26.67
C PRO A 160 -24.44 12.05 27.05
N ALA A 161 -24.00 11.87 28.30
CA ALA A 161 -23.91 10.57 28.98
C ALA A 161 -22.98 9.52 28.33
N GLY A 162 -22.09 9.93 27.43
CA GLY A 162 -21.05 9.07 26.84
C GLY A 162 -21.58 7.94 25.94
N ASP A 163 -22.84 8.04 25.48
CA ASP A 163 -23.41 7.05 24.56
C ASP A 163 -23.07 7.39 23.12
N VAL A 164 -22.24 6.56 22.48
CA VAL A 164 -21.75 6.79 21.11
C VAL A 164 -22.90 6.63 20.12
N GLN A 165 -23.25 7.72 19.44
CA GLN A 165 -24.27 7.77 18.40
C GLN A 165 -23.69 7.38 17.04
N SER A 166 -24.46 6.66 16.25
CA SER A 166 -24.06 6.09 14.95
C SER A 166 -24.91 6.54 13.77
N ARG A 167 -26.18 6.93 13.99
CA ARG A 167 -27.03 7.53 12.95
C ARG A 167 -27.56 8.88 13.37
N ILE A 168 -27.88 9.67 12.36
CA ILE A 168 -28.55 10.96 12.49
C ILE A 168 -29.57 11.10 11.35
N CYS A 169 -30.74 11.66 11.64
CA CYS A 169 -31.74 12.03 10.62
C CYS A 169 -32.52 13.28 11.03
N TYR A 170 -32.88 14.11 10.05
CA TYR A 170 -33.81 15.22 10.22
C TYR A 170 -35.25 14.73 10.23
N ASN A 171 -36.12 15.46 10.95
CA ASN A 171 -37.56 15.30 10.78
C ASN A 171 -37.96 15.92 9.43
N PRO A 172 -38.62 15.16 8.52
CA PRO A 172 -38.99 15.64 7.20
C PRO A 172 -40.03 16.76 7.23
N ASP A 173 -40.87 16.81 8.27
CA ASP A 173 -41.92 17.83 8.40
C ASP A 173 -41.44 19.08 9.17
N ASP A 174 -40.47 18.92 10.07
CA ASP A 174 -39.89 20.01 10.88
C ASP A 174 -38.35 19.95 10.89
N PRO A 175 -37.66 20.72 10.04
CA PRO A 175 -36.20 20.76 9.98
C PRO A 175 -35.52 21.25 11.27
N SER A 176 -36.26 21.79 12.25
CA SER A 176 -35.71 22.17 13.55
C SER A 176 -35.45 20.96 14.46
N GLU A 177 -35.99 19.79 14.11
CA GLU A 177 -35.86 18.55 14.86
C GLU A 177 -34.93 17.54 14.20
N LEU A 178 -34.16 16.88 15.06
CA LEU A 178 -33.16 15.89 14.69
C LEU A 178 -33.26 14.70 15.63
N LEU A 179 -32.95 13.52 15.10
CA LEU A 179 -32.90 12.28 15.86
C LEU A 179 -31.53 11.65 15.67
N THR A 180 -30.86 11.33 16.77
CA THR A 180 -29.65 10.52 16.78
C THR A 180 -29.89 9.23 17.53
N ASN A 181 -29.21 8.17 17.14
CA ASN A 181 -29.28 6.89 17.85
C ASN A 181 -27.87 6.34 18.18
N GLY A 182 -27.71 5.84 19.40
CA GLY A 182 -26.61 5.00 19.82
C GLY A 182 -27.13 3.60 20.11
N LYS A 183 -26.28 2.69 20.60
CA LYS A 183 -26.72 1.30 20.87
C LYS A 183 -27.84 1.21 21.89
N ARG A 184 -27.89 2.12 22.87
CA ARG A 184 -28.84 2.03 24.00
C ARG A 184 -29.83 3.17 24.07
N ARG A 185 -29.54 4.33 23.48
CA ARG A 185 -30.39 5.52 23.59
C ARG A 185 -30.66 6.15 22.24
N ALA A 186 -31.83 6.74 22.15
CA ALA A 186 -32.18 7.69 21.11
C ALA A 186 -32.25 9.10 21.75
N TYR A 187 -31.72 10.09 21.05
CA TYR A 187 -31.81 11.49 21.44
C TYR A 187 -32.60 12.25 20.40
N PHE A 188 -33.61 12.99 20.87
CA PHE A 188 -34.37 13.95 20.09
C PHE A 188 -33.79 15.33 20.37
N TRP A 189 -33.27 15.97 19.35
CA TRP A 189 -32.66 17.28 19.40
C TRP A 189 -33.61 18.28 18.76
N ARG A 190 -33.72 19.46 19.36
CA ARG A 190 -34.52 20.57 18.83
C ARG A 190 -33.72 21.85 18.88
N SER A 191 -33.60 22.52 17.74
CA SER A 191 -33.05 23.87 17.63
C SER A 191 -34.11 24.88 18.07
N GLN A 192 -33.77 25.79 18.99
CA GLN A 192 -34.76 26.69 19.59
C GLN A 192 -35.23 27.81 18.64
N LEU A 193 -34.38 28.24 17.71
CA LEU A 193 -34.66 29.27 16.70
C LEU A 193 -33.85 29.00 15.42
N PRO A 194 -34.37 29.25 14.22
CA PRO A 194 -33.59 29.18 12.98
C PRO A 194 -32.36 30.11 13.05
N GLY A 195 -31.15 29.55 13.10
CA GLY A 195 -29.89 30.29 13.22
C GLY A 195 -29.42 30.58 14.65
N SER A 196 -30.08 30.05 15.69
CA SER A 196 -29.54 30.08 17.06
C SER A 196 -28.51 28.96 17.25
N SER A 197 -27.46 29.24 18.03
CA SER A 197 -26.45 28.27 18.43
C SER A 197 -26.91 27.31 19.55
N LEU A 198 -28.13 27.49 20.07
CA LEU A 198 -28.65 26.72 21.21
C LEU A 198 -29.49 25.53 20.74
N ILE A 199 -28.92 24.33 20.94
CA ILE A 199 -29.59 23.05 20.70
C ILE A 199 -30.02 22.47 22.05
N SER A 200 -31.29 22.10 22.16
CA SER A 200 -31.81 21.35 23.30
C SER A 200 -32.00 19.87 22.95
N TYR A 201 -31.88 18.99 23.92
CA TYR A 201 -32.06 17.54 23.71
C TYR A 201 -32.98 16.92 24.74
N TYR A 202 -33.60 15.81 24.35
CA TYR A 202 -34.36 14.94 25.22
C TYR A 202 -34.11 13.47 24.84
N SER A 203 -33.88 12.62 25.84
CA SER A 203 -33.75 11.16 25.65
C SER A 203 -34.82 10.45 26.47
N PRO A 204 -35.80 9.80 25.83
CA PRO A 204 -36.83 9.08 26.55
C PRO A 204 -36.25 7.88 27.31
N PRO A 205 -36.63 7.64 28.57
CA PRO A 205 -36.23 6.42 29.27
C PRO A 205 -36.93 5.20 28.65
N LEU A 206 -36.20 4.11 28.48
CA LEU A 206 -36.73 2.80 28.09
C LEU A 206 -36.17 1.74 29.03
N ARG A 207 -37.05 1.05 29.78
CA ARG A 207 -36.66 -0.05 30.66
C ARG A 207 -37.22 -1.36 30.12
N ALA A 208 -36.46 -2.44 30.25
CA ALA A 208 -36.90 -3.78 29.82
C ALA A 208 -38.24 -4.22 30.43
N GLY A 209 -38.53 -3.78 31.66
CA GLY A 209 -39.79 -4.06 32.34
C GLY A 209 -41.02 -3.32 31.81
N ASP A 210 -40.84 -2.27 31.01
CA ASP A 210 -41.97 -1.41 30.57
C ASP A 210 -42.90 -2.12 29.56
N PHE A 211 -42.35 -3.09 28.79
CA PHE A 211 -43.07 -3.79 27.72
C PHE A 211 -43.06 -5.31 27.86
N HIS A 212 -42.58 -5.86 28.98
CA HIS A 212 -42.38 -7.31 29.17
C HIS A 212 -41.58 -7.98 28.03
N GLN A 213 -40.68 -7.22 27.42
CA GLN A 213 -39.83 -7.65 26.32
C GLN A 213 -38.48 -6.96 26.46
N ASP A 214 -37.41 -7.73 26.37
CA ASP A 214 -36.07 -7.16 26.30
C ASP A 214 -35.87 -6.48 24.94
N VAL A 215 -35.33 -5.27 24.98
CA VAL A 215 -35.07 -4.48 23.78
C VAL A 215 -33.56 -4.53 23.50
N GLY A 216 -33.18 -5.14 22.39
CA GLY A 216 -31.79 -5.20 21.94
C GLY A 216 -31.22 -3.86 21.49
N ASP A 217 -29.95 -3.88 21.10
CA ASP A 217 -29.22 -2.69 20.67
C ASP A 217 -29.90 -2.00 19.49
N PHE A 218 -30.04 -0.67 19.54
CA PHE A 218 -30.59 0.12 18.43
C PHE A 218 -29.61 0.20 17.26
N VAL A 219 -30.16 0.20 16.04
CA VAL A 219 -29.38 0.13 14.78
C VAL A 219 -29.68 1.30 13.85
N ALA A 220 -30.95 1.52 13.51
CA ALA A 220 -31.37 2.61 12.62
C ALA A 220 -32.64 3.31 13.13
N SER A 221 -32.75 4.61 12.89
CA SER A 221 -33.86 5.43 13.35
C SER A 221 -34.37 6.35 12.25
N VAL A 222 -35.68 6.61 12.22
CA VAL A 222 -36.32 7.49 11.24
C VAL A 222 -37.57 8.16 11.83
N PHE A 223 -37.90 9.35 11.34
CA PHE A 223 -39.21 9.98 11.59
C PHE A 223 -40.25 9.49 10.59
N VAL A 224 -41.50 9.34 11.02
CA VAL A 224 -42.60 8.94 10.13
C VAL A 224 -43.29 10.20 9.59
N PRO A 225 -43.20 10.51 8.28
CA PRO A 225 -43.75 11.74 7.71
C PRO A 225 -45.26 11.87 7.93
N GLY A 226 -45.73 13.09 8.16
CA GLY A 226 -47.13 13.43 8.40
C GLY A 226 -47.66 13.00 9.78
N THR A 227 -46.77 12.57 10.70
CA THR A 227 -47.15 12.12 12.04
C THR A 227 -46.21 12.66 13.11
N THR A 228 -46.64 12.59 14.37
CA THR A 228 -45.79 12.83 15.55
C THR A 228 -44.97 11.60 15.93
N GLN A 229 -44.80 10.60 15.06
CA GLN A 229 -44.13 9.34 15.40
C GLN A 229 -42.70 9.25 14.84
N ALA A 230 -41.86 8.51 15.56
CA ALA A 230 -40.52 8.14 15.14
C ALA A 230 -40.29 6.67 15.48
N LEU A 231 -39.45 6.02 14.70
CA LEU A 231 -39.20 4.59 14.80
C LEU A 231 -37.71 4.36 15.03
N THR A 232 -37.37 3.43 15.92
CA THR A 232 -36.00 2.93 16.10
C THR A 232 -35.99 1.42 16.00
N SER A 233 -35.20 0.90 15.07
CA SER A 233 -35.00 -0.52 14.85
C SER A 233 -33.89 -1.10 15.73
N THR A 234 -33.96 -2.41 16.01
CA THR A 234 -33.02 -3.12 16.89
C THR A 234 -32.29 -4.27 16.19
N ALA A 235 -31.19 -4.70 16.80
CA ALA A 235 -30.40 -5.86 16.39
C ALA A 235 -31.15 -7.20 16.57
N ASP A 236 -32.23 -7.22 17.34
CA ASP A 236 -33.06 -8.41 17.51
C ASP A 236 -34.20 -8.51 16.48
N GLY A 237 -34.40 -7.48 15.66
CA GLY A 237 -35.49 -7.42 14.67
C GLY A 237 -36.77 -6.77 15.19
N ASP A 238 -36.69 -6.07 16.32
CA ASP A 238 -37.78 -5.27 16.88
C ASP A 238 -37.71 -3.82 16.38
N VAL A 239 -38.85 -3.13 16.42
CA VAL A 239 -38.97 -1.69 16.20
C VAL A 239 -39.67 -1.07 17.41
N VAL A 240 -39.02 -0.08 18.00
CA VAL A 240 -39.56 0.77 19.06
C VAL A 240 -40.25 1.97 18.43
N VAL A 241 -41.51 2.19 18.79
CA VAL A 241 -42.35 3.30 18.33
C VAL A 241 -42.35 4.40 19.39
N TRP A 242 -41.86 5.57 19.00
CA TRP A 242 -41.81 6.78 19.81
C TRP A 242 -42.88 7.75 19.36
N ASP A 243 -43.65 8.30 20.29
CA ASP A 243 -44.68 9.31 19.99
C ASP A 243 -44.71 10.37 21.09
N GLU A 244 -45.23 11.55 20.78
CA GLU A 244 -45.35 12.65 21.73
C GLU A 244 -46.29 12.28 22.89
N GLN A 245 -45.94 12.70 24.10
CA GLN A 245 -46.75 12.42 25.30
C GLN A 245 -48.08 13.19 25.29
N GLY A 246 -48.16 14.31 24.58
CA GLY A 246 -49.37 15.14 24.48
C GLY A 246 -49.87 15.57 25.87
N MET A 247 -51.19 15.44 26.10
CA MET A 247 -51.81 15.75 27.39
C MET A 247 -51.42 14.80 28.54
N SER A 248 -50.71 13.71 28.24
CA SER A 248 -50.21 12.74 29.24
C SER A 248 -48.80 13.06 29.75
N ALA A 249 -48.28 14.27 29.50
CA ALA A 249 -46.95 14.70 29.96
C ALA A 249 -46.79 14.51 31.47
N GLN A 250 -45.75 13.77 31.87
CA GLN A 250 -45.42 13.56 33.27
C GLN A 250 -44.77 14.82 33.88
N MET A 251 -44.76 14.90 35.21
CA MET A 251 -44.16 16.03 35.93
C MET A 251 -42.65 16.10 35.61
N GLY A 252 -42.23 17.18 34.92
CA GLY A 252 -40.85 17.38 34.49
C GLY A 252 -40.55 17.11 33.00
N THR A 253 -41.54 16.63 32.23
CA THR A 253 -41.45 16.44 30.77
C THR A 253 -42.37 17.43 30.04
N ARG A 254 -42.02 17.82 28.81
CA ARG A 254 -42.85 18.65 27.94
C ARG A 254 -43.89 17.79 27.21
N ALA A 255 -45.01 18.39 26.81
CA ALA A 255 -46.02 17.70 26.00
C ALA A 255 -45.49 17.20 24.65
N THR A 256 -44.45 17.87 24.13
CA THR A 256 -43.75 17.51 22.89
C THR A 256 -42.60 16.53 23.10
N ASP A 257 -42.29 16.15 24.36
CA ASP A 257 -41.32 15.10 24.61
C ASP A 257 -41.92 13.75 24.21
N ARG A 258 -41.13 12.92 23.55
CA ARG A 258 -41.58 11.61 23.06
C ARG A 258 -41.43 10.53 24.13
N ARG A 259 -42.27 9.49 24.09
CA ARG A 259 -42.08 8.27 24.89
C ARG A 259 -42.23 7.04 24.02
N ALA A 260 -41.63 5.93 24.45
CA ALA A 260 -41.94 4.65 23.84
C ALA A 260 -43.41 4.30 24.11
N ILE A 261 -44.17 4.02 23.06
CA ILE A 261 -45.56 3.58 23.16
C ILE A 261 -45.66 2.08 22.91
N LYS A 262 -44.83 1.55 22.01
CA LYS A 262 -44.92 0.15 21.58
C LYS A 262 -43.56 -0.37 21.13
N VAL A 263 -43.33 -1.66 21.37
CA VAL A 263 -42.25 -2.44 20.77
C VAL A 263 -42.89 -3.52 19.92
N MET A 264 -42.46 -3.66 18.67
CA MET A 264 -43.01 -4.61 17.70
C MET A 264 -41.93 -5.40 16.99
N ARG A 265 -42.03 -6.72 17.01
CA ARG A 265 -41.20 -7.62 16.23
C ARG A 265 -41.61 -7.58 14.75
N LEU A 266 -40.74 -7.09 13.87
CA LEU A 266 -40.98 -7.03 12.42
C LEU A 266 -40.14 -8.04 11.63
N HIS A 267 -38.97 -8.41 12.13
CA HIS A 267 -38.07 -9.39 11.52
C HIS A 267 -37.55 -10.39 12.55
N GLY A 268 -37.17 -11.59 12.10
CA GLY A 268 -36.53 -12.60 12.96
C GLY A 268 -35.05 -12.31 13.26
N ALA A 269 -34.49 -11.25 12.68
CA ALA A 269 -33.08 -10.89 12.75
C ALA A 269 -32.89 -9.36 12.70
N ALA A 270 -31.65 -8.89 12.92
CA ALA A 270 -31.30 -7.47 12.99
C ALA A 270 -31.81 -6.66 11.79
N ILE A 271 -32.47 -5.53 12.07
CA ILE A 271 -32.91 -4.59 11.04
C ILE A 271 -31.81 -3.54 10.87
N TYR A 272 -31.10 -3.58 9.73
CA TYR A 272 -30.00 -2.67 9.45
C TYR A 272 -30.43 -1.39 8.73
N HIS A 273 -31.55 -1.45 8.01
CA HIS A 273 -32.10 -0.34 7.25
C HIS A 273 -33.54 -0.03 7.67
N LEU A 274 -33.82 1.24 7.89
CA LEU A 274 -35.14 1.76 8.21
C LEU A 274 -35.33 3.11 7.52
N SER A 275 -36.35 3.25 6.68
CA SER A 275 -36.64 4.49 5.95
C SER A 275 -38.13 4.65 5.64
N CYS A 276 -38.58 5.87 5.38
CA CYS A 276 -39.95 6.16 4.98
C CYS A 276 -40.01 6.68 3.54
N ILE A 277 -40.87 6.11 2.69
CA ILE A 277 -41.05 6.54 1.30
C ILE A 277 -42.50 6.35 0.86
N GLY A 278 -43.09 7.36 0.21
CA GLY A 278 -44.43 7.23 -0.38
C GLY A 278 -45.55 6.83 0.59
N GLY A 279 -45.40 7.13 1.89
CA GLY A 279 -46.34 6.70 2.94
C GLY A 279 -46.09 5.30 3.50
N PHE A 280 -45.07 4.59 3.01
CA PHE A 280 -44.63 3.30 3.53
C PHE A 280 -43.43 3.45 4.47
N VAL A 281 -43.37 2.59 5.48
CA VAL A 281 -42.17 2.32 6.28
C VAL A 281 -41.50 1.09 5.68
N VAL A 282 -40.22 1.22 5.32
CA VAL A 282 -39.45 0.13 4.70
C VAL A 282 -38.34 -0.32 5.63
N THR A 283 -38.26 -1.63 5.83
CA THR A 283 -37.21 -2.28 6.62
C THR A 283 -36.39 -3.23 5.75
N GLY A 284 -35.08 -3.21 5.94
CA GLY A 284 -34.14 -4.18 5.38
C GLY A 284 -33.36 -4.83 6.51
N ALA A 285 -33.31 -6.16 6.53
CA ALA A 285 -32.78 -6.90 7.68
C ALA A 285 -31.79 -8.00 7.31
N ALA A 286 -31.15 -8.55 8.35
CA ALA A 286 -30.13 -9.58 8.26
C ALA A 286 -30.66 -10.93 7.73
N ASP A 287 -31.97 -11.14 7.79
CA ASP A 287 -32.66 -12.30 7.19
C ASP A 287 -32.67 -12.25 5.65
N GLY A 288 -32.19 -11.15 5.04
CA GLY A 288 -32.14 -10.97 3.60
C GLY A 288 -33.42 -10.35 3.02
N LEU A 289 -34.37 -9.99 3.88
CA LEU A 289 -35.71 -9.59 3.46
C LEU A 289 -35.87 -8.07 3.45
N VAL A 290 -36.60 -7.57 2.45
CA VAL A 290 -37.07 -6.18 2.39
C VAL A 290 -38.58 -6.17 2.57
N ARG A 291 -39.09 -5.49 3.60
CA ARG A 291 -40.52 -5.42 3.92
C ARG A 291 -41.04 -3.99 3.88
N PHE A 292 -42.25 -3.82 3.36
CA PHE A 292 -42.99 -2.56 3.30
C PHE A 292 -44.17 -2.64 4.25
N PHE A 293 -44.35 -1.59 5.06
CA PHE A 293 -45.44 -1.45 6.01
C PHE A 293 -46.18 -0.13 5.80
N ASP A 294 -47.46 -0.08 6.17
CA ASP A 294 -48.19 1.19 6.28
C ASP A 294 -47.74 2.00 7.52
N SER A 295 -48.30 3.21 7.69
CA SER A 295 -48.02 4.06 8.85
C SER A 295 -48.45 3.46 10.20
N MET A 296 -49.26 2.40 10.20
CA MET A 296 -49.66 1.64 11.40
C MET A 296 -48.81 0.37 11.59
N LEU A 297 -47.72 0.21 10.84
CA LEU A 297 -46.84 -0.95 10.84
C LEU A 297 -47.54 -2.27 10.44
N ARG A 298 -48.55 -2.19 9.57
CA ARG A 298 -49.17 -3.36 8.93
C ARG A 298 -48.45 -3.67 7.63
N MET A 299 -48.04 -4.92 7.44
CA MET A 299 -47.28 -5.35 6.27
C MET A 299 -48.11 -5.20 4.98
N CYS A 300 -47.55 -4.51 3.99
CA CYS A 300 -48.15 -4.27 2.68
C CYS A 300 -47.52 -5.13 1.59
N ALA A 301 -46.19 -5.29 1.61
CA ALA A 301 -45.45 -6.10 0.65
C ALA A 301 -44.14 -6.62 1.28
N TRP A 302 -43.59 -7.68 0.73
CA TRP A 302 -42.29 -8.24 1.12
C TRP A 302 -41.57 -8.83 -0.09
N PHE A 303 -40.25 -8.73 -0.09
CA PHE A 303 -39.37 -9.29 -1.09
C PHE A 303 -38.48 -10.34 -0.43
N GLU A 304 -38.76 -11.61 -0.72
CA GLU A 304 -38.08 -12.78 -0.14
C GLU A 304 -37.04 -13.41 -1.08
N GLU A 305 -37.28 -13.37 -2.40
CA GLU A 305 -36.48 -14.09 -3.39
C GLU A 305 -35.32 -13.25 -3.96
N LEU A 306 -34.66 -12.43 -3.12
CA LEU A 306 -33.51 -11.62 -3.57
C LEU A 306 -32.21 -12.45 -3.70
N ASP A 307 -32.12 -13.60 -3.03
CA ASP A 307 -30.99 -14.54 -3.03
C ASP A 307 -29.58 -13.92 -2.86
N ALA A 308 -29.52 -12.74 -2.21
CA ALA A 308 -28.30 -11.94 -2.11
C ALA A 308 -27.61 -12.00 -0.74
N GLY A 309 -28.30 -12.54 0.27
CA GLY A 309 -27.85 -12.58 1.67
C GLY A 309 -28.34 -11.39 2.51
N PRO A 310 -27.74 -11.16 3.70
CA PRO A 310 -28.19 -10.13 4.65
C PRO A 310 -28.23 -8.72 4.05
N VAL A 311 -29.38 -8.04 4.14
CA VAL A 311 -29.56 -6.67 3.63
C VAL A 311 -28.89 -5.67 4.56
N GLY A 312 -28.04 -4.80 4.00
CA GLY A 312 -27.35 -3.74 4.72
C GLY A 312 -28.05 -2.38 4.59
N CYS A 313 -28.38 -1.95 3.38
CA CYS A 313 -29.01 -0.66 3.12
C CYS A 313 -29.95 -0.74 1.90
N VAL A 314 -31.01 0.08 1.92
CA VAL A 314 -31.96 0.22 0.81
C VAL A 314 -32.05 1.68 0.39
N SER A 315 -32.05 1.97 -0.90
CA SER A 315 -32.16 3.35 -1.41
C SER A 315 -33.10 3.48 -2.60
N PHE A 316 -34.01 4.46 -2.55
CA PHE A 316 -35.09 4.61 -3.52
C PHE A 316 -34.75 5.61 -4.64
N ALA A 317 -35.21 5.28 -5.85
CA ALA A 317 -35.14 6.18 -7.01
C ALA A 317 -35.99 7.43 -6.78
N THR A 318 -35.64 8.52 -7.47
CA THR A 318 -36.50 9.72 -7.53
C THR A 318 -37.61 9.57 -8.57
N LYS A 319 -37.47 8.63 -9.52
CA LYS A 319 -38.55 8.17 -10.41
C LYS A 319 -39.77 7.77 -9.59
N GLY A 320 -40.93 8.32 -9.95
CA GLY A 320 -42.21 7.79 -9.48
C GLY A 320 -42.64 8.22 -8.08
N GLN A 321 -42.25 9.41 -7.59
CA GLN A 321 -43.00 10.09 -6.53
C GLN A 321 -44.39 10.55 -7.03
N GLN A 322 -45.19 9.63 -7.58
CA GLN A 322 -46.62 9.82 -7.58
C GLN A 322 -47.08 9.60 -6.15
N ARG A 323 -47.55 10.67 -5.49
CA ARG A 323 -48.39 10.50 -4.29
C ARG A 323 -49.43 9.43 -4.64
N PRO A 324 -49.62 8.39 -3.82
CA PRO A 324 -50.72 7.46 -4.05
C PRO A 324 -51.99 8.29 -4.12
N GLN A 325 -52.57 8.46 -5.31
CA GLN A 325 -53.93 8.93 -5.41
C GLN A 325 -54.75 7.91 -4.63
N ALA A 326 -55.53 8.41 -3.67
CA ALA A 326 -56.36 7.60 -2.80
C ALA A 326 -57.36 6.80 -3.63
N VAL A 327 -56.92 5.65 -4.12
CA VAL A 327 -57.74 4.57 -4.64
C VAL A 327 -57.13 3.32 -4.02
N MET A 328 -57.79 2.85 -2.96
CA MET A 328 -57.60 1.49 -2.45
C MET A 328 -57.91 0.49 -3.58
N GLN A 329 -56.92 0.17 -4.41
CA GLN A 329 -56.85 -1.16 -5.01
C GLN A 329 -56.00 -2.01 -4.08
N VAL A 330 -56.65 -2.92 -3.36
CA VAL A 330 -56.17 -3.70 -2.21
C VAL A 330 -54.99 -4.65 -2.54
N HIS A 331 -54.48 -4.66 -3.77
CA HIS A 331 -53.46 -5.63 -4.21
C HIS A 331 -52.33 -5.06 -5.08
N ARG A 332 -52.12 -3.74 -5.13
CA ARG A 332 -51.04 -3.16 -5.95
C ARG A 332 -50.06 -2.33 -5.12
N LEU A 333 -48.79 -2.73 -5.10
CA LEU A 333 -47.70 -1.95 -4.54
C LEU A 333 -47.37 -0.81 -5.50
N ALA A 334 -47.55 0.43 -5.07
CA ALA A 334 -47.17 1.64 -5.81
C ALA A 334 -45.99 2.31 -5.09
N ALA A 335 -44.81 1.69 -5.19
CA ALA A 335 -43.57 2.19 -4.61
C ALA A 335 -42.55 2.47 -5.74
N PRO A 336 -41.63 3.43 -5.56
CA PRO A 336 -40.55 3.66 -6.52
C PRO A 336 -39.58 2.48 -6.53
N ASP A 337 -38.87 2.29 -7.64
CA ASP A 337 -37.80 1.29 -7.73
C ASP A 337 -36.70 1.58 -6.70
N PHE A 338 -36.06 0.52 -6.22
CA PHE A 338 -35.07 0.64 -5.15
C PHE A 338 -33.84 -0.21 -5.39
N MET A 339 -32.77 0.22 -4.74
CA MET A 339 -31.47 -0.44 -4.72
C MET A 339 -31.28 -1.11 -3.39
N VAL A 340 -30.70 -2.31 -3.38
CA VAL A 340 -30.37 -3.05 -2.17
C VAL A 340 -28.88 -3.30 -2.15
N SER A 341 -28.21 -2.87 -1.09
CA SER A 341 -26.86 -3.32 -0.75
C SER A 341 -26.94 -4.40 0.31
N THR A 342 -26.11 -5.41 0.16
CA THR A 342 -25.99 -6.49 1.13
C THR A 342 -24.73 -6.33 1.96
N LEU A 343 -24.75 -6.86 3.19
CA LEU A 343 -23.55 -6.94 4.01
C LEU A 343 -22.47 -7.81 3.35
N THR A 344 -22.86 -8.71 2.45
CA THR A 344 -21.96 -9.56 1.65
C THR A 344 -21.28 -8.82 0.50
N GLY A 345 -21.61 -7.56 0.22
CA GLY A 345 -20.95 -6.75 -0.80
C GLY A 345 -21.57 -6.84 -2.20
N LYS A 346 -22.81 -7.32 -2.30
CA LYS A 346 -23.62 -7.31 -3.54
C LYS A 346 -24.49 -6.06 -3.61
N LEU A 347 -24.66 -5.54 -4.82
CA LEU A 347 -25.56 -4.43 -5.14
C LEU A 347 -26.61 -4.89 -6.15
N LEU A 348 -27.89 -4.79 -5.77
CA LEU A 348 -29.02 -5.20 -6.58
C LEU A 348 -29.91 -4.01 -6.91
N SER A 349 -30.45 -4.02 -8.12
CA SER A 349 -31.55 -3.15 -8.55
C SER A 349 -32.84 -3.95 -8.52
N VAL A 350 -33.86 -3.46 -7.81
CA VAL A 350 -35.14 -4.16 -7.67
C VAL A 350 -36.23 -3.27 -8.21
N SER A 351 -37.00 -3.80 -9.17
CA SER A 351 -38.21 -3.11 -9.64
C SER A 351 -39.37 -3.37 -8.70
N SER A 352 -40.00 -2.30 -8.20
CA SER A 352 -41.15 -2.42 -7.30
C SER A 352 -42.38 -2.98 -8.00
N GLU A 353 -42.48 -2.83 -9.32
CA GLU A 353 -43.60 -3.35 -10.11
C GLU A 353 -43.59 -4.88 -10.24
N SER A 354 -42.43 -5.52 -10.06
CA SER A 354 -42.30 -6.99 -10.11
C SER A 354 -43.18 -7.70 -9.08
N PHE A 355 -43.47 -7.06 -7.94
CA PHE A 355 -44.40 -7.60 -6.96
C PHE A 355 -45.84 -7.69 -7.50
N ASN A 356 -46.20 -6.85 -8.47
CA ASN A 356 -47.53 -6.81 -9.05
C ASN A 356 -47.65 -7.68 -10.31
N SER A 357 -46.54 -8.02 -10.97
CA SER A 357 -46.53 -8.88 -12.15
C SER A 357 -46.27 -10.34 -11.74
N SER A 358 -46.98 -11.27 -12.38
CA SER A 358 -46.73 -12.71 -12.24
C SER A 358 -45.82 -13.17 -13.38
N ASP A 359 -44.69 -12.50 -13.56
CA ASP A 359 -43.72 -12.89 -14.59
C ASP A 359 -42.97 -14.15 -14.16
N SER A 360 -42.98 -15.20 -14.99
CA SER A 360 -42.36 -16.50 -14.71
C SER A 360 -40.83 -16.50 -14.85
N ASP A 361 -40.27 -15.54 -15.58
CA ASP A 361 -38.85 -15.53 -15.96
C ASP A 361 -37.94 -14.83 -14.94
N ASN A 362 -38.46 -13.88 -14.15
CA ASN A 362 -37.75 -13.30 -13.00
C ASN A 362 -38.76 -12.87 -11.90
N PRO A 363 -39.23 -13.81 -11.07
CA PRO A 363 -40.26 -13.55 -10.06
C PRO A 363 -39.84 -12.52 -9.00
N SER A 364 -38.53 -12.31 -8.82
CA SER A 364 -37.98 -11.35 -7.86
C SER A 364 -37.88 -9.91 -8.40
N GLY A 365 -37.89 -9.72 -9.73
CA GLY A 365 -37.60 -8.44 -10.37
C GLY A 365 -36.23 -7.84 -10.02
N ALA A 366 -35.31 -8.62 -9.43
CA ALA A 366 -34.01 -8.18 -8.98
C ALA A 366 -32.95 -8.42 -10.08
N GLU A 367 -32.13 -7.40 -10.34
CA GLU A 367 -30.96 -7.46 -11.21
C GLU A 367 -29.70 -7.22 -10.37
N LEU A 368 -28.74 -8.15 -10.44
CA LEU A 368 -27.42 -7.99 -9.82
C LEU A 368 -26.55 -7.04 -10.66
N LEU A 369 -26.18 -5.89 -10.09
CA LEU A 369 -25.37 -4.89 -10.79
C LEU A 369 -23.88 -5.02 -10.50
N LEU A 370 -23.55 -5.27 -9.24
CA LEU A 370 -22.17 -5.34 -8.77
C LEU A 370 -22.05 -6.46 -7.74
N GLU A 371 -21.03 -7.29 -7.94
CA GLU A 371 -20.61 -8.30 -6.99
C GLU A 371 -19.09 -8.16 -6.84
N ALA A 372 -18.66 -8.01 -5.59
CA ALA A 372 -17.25 -8.11 -5.27
C ALA A 372 -16.79 -9.55 -5.51
N PRO A 373 -15.59 -9.78 -6.08
CA PRO A 373 -15.14 -11.13 -6.35
C PRO A 373 -14.99 -11.96 -5.07
N ALA A 374 -14.58 -11.33 -3.96
CA ALA A 374 -14.54 -11.94 -2.62
C ALA A 374 -14.53 -10.84 -1.54
N ARG A 375 -14.86 -11.19 -0.30
CA ARG A 375 -14.93 -10.23 0.83
C ARG A 375 -13.62 -10.06 1.57
N SER A 376 -12.88 -11.15 1.77
CA SER A 376 -11.64 -11.17 2.58
C SER A 376 -10.49 -11.70 1.74
N ILE A 377 -10.13 -10.92 0.73
CA ILE A 377 -9.01 -11.25 -0.13
C ILE A 377 -7.73 -11.05 0.67
N THR A 378 -6.89 -12.06 0.71
CA THR A 378 -5.63 -12.06 1.47
C THR A 378 -4.41 -11.87 0.60
N ASP A 379 -4.44 -12.38 -0.63
CA ASP A 379 -3.35 -12.23 -1.58
C ASP A 379 -3.87 -12.26 -3.02
N ILE A 380 -3.10 -11.66 -3.92
CA ILE A 380 -3.42 -11.53 -5.34
C ILE A 380 -2.20 -11.85 -6.20
N ALA A 381 -2.42 -12.49 -7.35
CA ALA A 381 -1.39 -12.57 -8.39
C ALA A 381 -1.99 -12.47 -9.79
N ALA A 382 -1.32 -11.74 -10.66
CA ALA A 382 -1.68 -11.65 -12.06
C ALA A 382 -1.15 -12.86 -12.84
N HIS A 383 -1.92 -13.27 -13.85
CA HIS A 383 -1.48 -14.28 -14.79
C HIS A 383 -0.35 -13.72 -15.67
N PRO A 384 0.76 -14.45 -15.89
CA PRO A 384 1.95 -13.92 -16.56
C PRO A 384 1.78 -13.71 -18.07
N LEU A 385 0.73 -14.27 -18.67
CA LEU A 385 0.51 -14.29 -20.13
C LEU A 385 -0.92 -13.90 -20.57
N ARG A 386 -1.84 -13.67 -19.62
CA ARG A 386 -3.27 -13.45 -19.89
C ARG A 386 -3.77 -12.31 -19.00
N PRO A 387 -4.82 -11.57 -19.39
CA PRO A 387 -5.42 -10.51 -18.56
C PRO A 387 -6.27 -11.09 -17.40
N GLU A 388 -5.74 -12.11 -16.72
CA GLU A 388 -6.41 -12.82 -15.63
C GLU A 388 -5.73 -12.51 -14.29
N LEU A 389 -6.52 -12.58 -13.22
CA LEU A 389 -6.09 -12.38 -11.84
C LEU A 389 -6.52 -13.57 -10.99
N LEU A 390 -5.62 -14.07 -10.15
CA LEU A 390 -5.94 -15.03 -9.11
C LEU A 390 -6.15 -14.29 -7.79
N LEU A 391 -7.26 -14.59 -7.12
CA LEU A 391 -7.68 -13.99 -5.85
C LEU A 391 -7.84 -15.09 -4.81
N LEU A 392 -7.19 -14.91 -3.67
CA LEU A 392 -7.28 -15.85 -2.55
C LEU A 392 -8.15 -15.27 -1.43
N ASP A 393 -9.32 -15.87 -1.19
CA ASP A 393 -10.22 -15.51 -0.09
C ASP A 393 -9.96 -16.41 1.11
N ALA A 394 -9.57 -15.82 2.24
CA ALA A 394 -9.26 -16.60 3.45
C ALA A 394 -10.50 -16.96 4.27
N ASP A 395 -11.55 -16.15 4.24
CA ASP A 395 -12.73 -16.38 5.08
C ASP A 395 -13.61 -17.46 4.48
N SER A 396 -13.84 -17.39 3.17
CA SER A 396 -14.54 -18.46 2.44
C SER A 396 -13.64 -19.65 2.16
N GLY A 397 -12.31 -19.48 2.21
CA GLY A 397 -11.34 -20.50 1.81
C GLY A 397 -11.42 -20.82 0.33
N GLN A 398 -11.71 -19.82 -0.53
CA GLN A 398 -11.83 -20.02 -1.97
C GLN A 398 -10.64 -19.42 -2.72
N LEU A 399 -10.22 -20.11 -3.77
CA LEU A 399 -9.34 -19.59 -4.79
C LEU A 399 -10.15 -19.27 -6.04
N LEU A 400 -10.07 -18.03 -6.50
CA LEU A 400 -10.84 -17.54 -7.65
C LEU A 400 -9.88 -17.15 -8.78
N ARG A 401 -10.26 -17.51 -10.00
CA ARG A 401 -9.65 -17.02 -11.23
C ARG A 401 -10.60 -16.04 -11.89
N TRP A 402 -10.15 -14.80 -12.02
CA TRP A 402 -10.95 -13.66 -12.44
C TRP A 402 -10.42 -13.08 -13.74
N ASP A 403 -11.29 -12.79 -14.70
CA ASP A 403 -10.89 -12.09 -15.92
C ASP A 403 -11.03 -10.57 -15.74
N LEU A 404 -9.93 -9.83 -15.94
CA LEU A 404 -9.93 -8.37 -15.79
C LEU A 404 -10.71 -7.68 -16.92
N ALA A 405 -10.82 -8.31 -18.09
CA ALA A 405 -11.48 -7.71 -19.26
C ALA A 405 -13.01 -7.88 -19.20
N SER A 406 -13.50 -9.10 -19.05
CA SER A 406 -14.94 -9.39 -18.95
C SER A 406 -15.52 -9.09 -17.56
N ARG A 407 -14.68 -8.98 -16.52
CA ARG A 407 -15.08 -8.77 -15.12
C ARG A 407 -15.96 -9.91 -14.60
N GLN A 408 -15.57 -11.15 -14.93
CA GLN A 408 -16.28 -12.36 -14.54
C GLN A 408 -15.34 -13.39 -13.90
N CYS A 409 -15.91 -14.23 -13.04
CA CYS A 409 -15.21 -15.38 -12.49
C CYS A 409 -15.12 -16.49 -13.55
N LEU A 410 -13.90 -16.87 -13.93
CA LEU A 410 -13.63 -17.93 -14.90
C LEU A 410 -13.60 -19.32 -14.26
N ALA A 411 -13.09 -19.41 -13.03
CA ALA A 411 -13.02 -20.66 -12.27
C ALA A 411 -12.95 -20.34 -10.77
N GLN A 412 -13.54 -21.21 -9.97
CA GLN A 412 -13.47 -21.14 -8.51
C GLN A 412 -13.13 -22.50 -7.93
N ARG A 413 -12.36 -22.51 -6.85
CA ARG A 413 -12.04 -23.71 -6.09
C ARG A 413 -12.26 -23.47 -4.60
N GLN A 414 -13.11 -24.28 -3.99
CA GLN A 414 -13.24 -24.37 -2.54
C GLN A 414 -12.06 -25.18 -1.96
N LEU A 415 -11.30 -24.57 -1.07
CA LEU A 415 -10.28 -25.26 -0.27
C LEU A 415 -10.97 -25.95 0.91
N GLY A 416 -10.38 -27.06 1.39
CA GLY A 416 -10.92 -27.79 2.55
C GLY A 416 -10.99 -26.91 3.80
N GLN A 417 -11.95 -27.14 4.68
CA GLN A 417 -12.20 -26.30 5.87
C GLN A 417 -10.98 -26.13 6.79
N ASP A 418 -10.09 -27.13 6.84
CA ASP A 418 -8.86 -27.10 7.63
C ASP A 418 -7.69 -26.36 6.94
N VAL A 419 -7.86 -25.98 5.67
CA VAL A 419 -6.81 -25.36 4.85
C VAL A 419 -7.01 -23.85 4.82
N LYS A 420 -6.25 -23.14 5.65
CA LYS A 420 -6.14 -21.67 5.58
C LYS A 420 -4.94 -21.26 4.74
N ALA A 421 -5.18 -20.96 3.47
CA ALA A 421 -4.18 -20.41 2.56
C ALA A 421 -3.99 -18.90 2.81
N VAL A 422 -2.75 -18.41 2.70
CA VAL A 422 -2.35 -17.03 3.05
C VAL A 422 -1.50 -16.37 1.96
N ARG A 423 -0.76 -17.16 1.18
CA ARG A 423 0.15 -16.65 0.13
C ARG A 423 -0.03 -17.37 -1.18
N LEU A 424 0.12 -16.65 -2.28
CA LEU A 424 -0.03 -17.16 -3.63
C LEU A 424 1.21 -16.87 -4.48
N ALA A 425 1.65 -17.84 -5.26
CA ALA A 425 2.69 -17.66 -6.27
C ALA A 425 2.34 -18.44 -7.54
N LEU A 426 2.47 -17.81 -8.69
CA LEU A 426 2.16 -18.41 -9.99
C LEU A 426 3.46 -18.72 -10.74
N ALA A 427 3.50 -19.86 -11.42
CA ALA A 427 4.60 -20.18 -12.32
C ALA A 427 4.65 -19.18 -13.49
N ARG A 428 5.85 -18.88 -14.01
CA ARG A 428 6.06 -17.89 -15.08
C ARG A 428 5.31 -18.22 -16.38
N ASP A 429 5.02 -19.49 -16.62
CA ASP A 429 4.24 -19.98 -17.76
C ASP A 429 2.73 -20.08 -17.47
N GLY A 430 2.31 -19.85 -16.22
CA GLY A 430 0.92 -20.02 -15.77
C GLY A 430 0.48 -21.48 -15.63
N SER A 431 1.38 -22.47 -15.75
CA SER A 431 1.02 -23.89 -15.75
C SER A 431 0.49 -24.40 -14.42
N PHE A 432 1.03 -23.89 -13.30
CA PHE A 432 0.61 -24.23 -11.95
C PHE A 432 0.70 -23.02 -11.01
N VAL A 433 -0.14 -23.04 -9.98
CA VAL A 433 -0.16 -22.08 -8.87
C VAL A 433 0.20 -22.79 -7.58
N VAL A 434 0.92 -22.10 -6.70
CA VAL A 434 1.30 -22.59 -5.38
C VAL A 434 0.63 -21.72 -4.32
N LEU A 435 -0.04 -22.38 -3.37
CA LEU A 435 -0.63 -21.74 -2.20
C LEU A 435 0.16 -22.10 -0.94
N GLY A 436 0.63 -21.08 -0.22
CA GLY A 436 1.21 -21.22 1.12
C GLY A 436 0.14 -21.09 2.20
N CYS A 437 0.06 -22.07 3.10
CA CYS A 437 -0.95 -22.10 4.15
C CYS A 437 -0.38 -21.73 5.53
N ALA A 438 -1.26 -21.22 6.40
CA ALA A 438 -0.96 -20.92 7.81
C ALA A 438 -0.55 -22.17 8.61
N GLY A 439 -1.00 -23.35 8.20
CA GLY A 439 -0.60 -24.63 8.80
C GLY A 439 0.76 -25.17 8.35
N GLY A 440 1.51 -24.45 7.51
CA GLY A 440 2.84 -24.86 7.01
C GLY A 440 2.83 -25.82 5.82
N GLN A 441 1.65 -26.11 5.27
CA GLN A 441 1.48 -26.89 4.04
C GLN A 441 1.52 -26.00 2.80
N LEU A 442 2.08 -26.51 1.71
CA LEU A 442 2.00 -25.92 0.37
C LEU A 442 1.06 -26.76 -0.49
N LEU A 443 0.15 -26.11 -1.20
CA LEU A 443 -0.71 -26.74 -2.19
C LEU A 443 -0.26 -26.33 -3.58
N VAL A 444 0.06 -27.28 -4.43
CA VAL A 444 0.34 -27.03 -5.85
C VAL A 444 -0.89 -27.43 -6.64
N LEU A 445 -1.45 -26.47 -7.38
CA LEU A 445 -2.66 -26.63 -8.18
C LEU A 445 -2.34 -26.36 -9.65
N LYS A 446 -3.09 -26.95 -10.58
CA LYS A 446 -3.01 -26.59 -12.01
C LYS A 446 -3.49 -25.15 -12.20
N GLY A 447 -2.83 -24.36 -13.05
CA GLY A 447 -3.17 -22.95 -13.24
C GLY A 447 -4.52 -22.74 -13.91
N ASP A 448 -4.90 -23.62 -14.86
CA ASP A 448 -6.15 -23.46 -15.61
C ASP A 448 -7.39 -23.98 -14.88
N THR A 449 -7.34 -25.21 -14.39
CA THR A 449 -8.49 -25.89 -13.77
C THR A 449 -8.53 -25.72 -12.26
N LEU A 450 -7.45 -25.19 -11.66
CA LEU A 450 -7.24 -25.14 -10.23
C LEU A 450 -7.25 -26.52 -9.56
N GLU A 451 -7.18 -27.65 -10.28
CA GLU A 451 -7.14 -29.00 -9.69
C GLU A 451 -5.88 -29.25 -8.86
N GLU A 452 -5.98 -30.14 -7.86
CA GLU A 452 -4.85 -30.42 -6.97
C GLU A 452 -3.83 -31.32 -7.66
N VAL A 453 -2.58 -30.90 -7.66
CA VAL A 453 -1.46 -31.71 -8.15
C VAL A 453 -0.79 -32.41 -6.97
N VAL A 454 -0.42 -31.66 -5.94
CA VAL A 454 0.26 -32.21 -4.76
C VAL A 454 0.10 -31.31 -3.53
N VAL A 455 0.11 -31.94 -2.35
CA VAL A 455 0.22 -31.27 -1.05
C VAL A 455 1.57 -31.59 -0.43
N LEU A 456 2.34 -30.55 -0.11
CA LEU A 456 3.68 -30.66 0.49
C LEU A 456 3.60 -30.23 1.96
N LYS A 457 3.94 -31.13 2.89
CA LYS A 457 3.82 -30.91 4.34
C LYS A 457 5.16 -31.12 5.03
N ASN A 458 6.00 -30.09 5.04
CA ASN A 458 7.35 -30.20 5.58
C ASN A 458 7.64 -29.19 6.71
N THR A 459 6.75 -28.24 7.01
CA THR A 459 6.83 -27.41 8.22
C THR A 459 5.47 -27.34 8.91
N ARG A 460 5.45 -26.96 10.20
CA ARG A 460 4.24 -26.69 10.98
C ARG A 460 4.04 -25.19 11.22
N GLN A 461 5.01 -24.37 10.82
CA GLN A 461 4.97 -22.92 10.95
C GLN A 461 4.22 -22.32 9.76
N PRO A 462 3.57 -21.14 9.92
CA PRO A 462 2.86 -20.49 8.82
C PRO A 462 3.82 -20.13 7.70
N ILE A 463 3.40 -20.35 6.45
CA ILE A 463 4.17 -19.93 5.28
C ILE A 463 3.97 -18.43 5.07
N THR A 464 5.07 -17.66 5.09
CA THR A 464 5.05 -16.19 5.01
C THR A 464 5.39 -15.66 3.62
N ARG A 465 6.16 -16.41 2.82
CA ARG A 465 6.53 -16.10 1.43
C ARG A 465 6.60 -17.38 0.60
N VAL A 466 6.23 -17.29 -0.68
CA VAL A 466 6.36 -18.37 -1.67
C VAL A 466 6.90 -17.77 -2.97
N SER A 467 7.80 -18.49 -3.64
CA SER A 467 8.36 -18.10 -4.93
C SER A 467 8.50 -19.32 -5.83
N VAL A 468 8.33 -19.13 -7.13
CA VAL A 468 8.46 -20.18 -8.13
C VAL A 468 9.59 -19.79 -9.08
N SER A 469 10.46 -20.74 -9.40
CA SER A 469 11.53 -20.51 -10.36
C SER A 469 10.99 -20.19 -11.75
N SER A 470 11.72 -19.38 -12.50
CA SER A 470 11.43 -19.05 -13.91
C SER A 470 11.25 -20.27 -14.81
N SER A 471 12.00 -21.36 -14.53
CA SER A 471 11.92 -22.63 -15.25
C SER A 471 10.73 -23.52 -14.84
N GLY A 472 10.02 -23.16 -13.77
CA GLY A 472 8.94 -23.97 -13.18
C GLY A 472 9.40 -25.25 -12.48
N ARG A 473 10.72 -25.50 -12.35
CA ARG A 473 11.25 -26.74 -11.75
C ARG A 473 11.38 -26.70 -10.24
N TYR A 474 11.50 -25.50 -9.66
CA TYR A 474 11.71 -25.30 -8.24
C TYR A 474 10.64 -24.40 -7.62
N ILE A 475 10.27 -24.71 -6.38
CA ILE A 475 9.41 -23.90 -5.51
C ILE A 475 10.19 -23.62 -4.23
N ALA A 476 10.29 -22.35 -3.85
CA ALA A 476 10.84 -21.93 -2.57
C ALA A 476 9.73 -21.40 -1.67
N ALA A 477 9.81 -21.71 -0.38
CA ALA A 477 8.90 -21.16 0.63
C ALA A 477 9.69 -20.74 1.87
N ALA A 478 9.29 -19.64 2.48
CA ALA A 478 9.78 -19.22 3.79
C ALA A 478 8.68 -19.41 4.84
N ASP A 479 9.07 -19.90 6.01
CA ASP A 479 8.16 -20.04 7.15
C ASP A 479 8.35 -18.96 8.21
N GLY A 480 7.40 -18.86 9.15
CA GLY A 480 7.42 -17.88 10.23
C GLY A 480 8.58 -18.01 11.22
N SER A 481 9.39 -19.08 11.14
CA SER A 481 10.58 -19.25 11.98
C SER A 481 11.88 -18.76 11.34
N GLY A 482 11.79 -18.23 10.11
CA GLY A 482 12.95 -17.82 9.31
C GLY A 482 13.62 -18.98 8.55
N GLN A 483 12.93 -20.12 8.42
CA GLN A 483 13.43 -21.26 7.65
C GLN A 483 13.00 -21.15 6.18
N VAL A 484 13.95 -21.35 5.27
CA VAL A 484 13.71 -21.45 3.82
C VAL A 484 13.68 -22.93 3.43
N LEU A 485 12.61 -23.33 2.74
CA LEU A 485 12.39 -24.65 2.19
C LEU A 485 12.46 -24.61 0.67
N LEU A 486 13.16 -25.56 0.07
CA LEU A 486 13.25 -25.73 -1.37
C LEU A 486 12.65 -27.07 -1.80
N TYR A 487 11.75 -27.02 -2.77
CA TYR A 487 11.14 -28.17 -3.41
C TYR A 487 11.50 -28.20 -4.88
N GLY A 488 11.69 -29.40 -5.43
CA GLY A 488 12.09 -29.63 -6.80
C GLY A 488 11.19 -30.64 -7.47
N PHE A 489 10.96 -30.46 -8.77
CA PHE A 489 10.26 -31.43 -9.61
C PHE A 489 11.27 -32.48 -10.11
N LEU A 490 11.53 -33.47 -9.28
CA LEU A 490 12.64 -34.41 -9.43
C LEU A 490 12.21 -35.75 -10.03
N PRO A 491 13.12 -36.48 -10.70
CA PRO A 491 12.86 -37.84 -11.18
C PRO A 491 12.61 -38.81 -10.03
N TYR A 492 11.45 -39.46 -10.06
CA TYR A 492 11.04 -40.51 -9.15
C TYR A 492 10.98 -41.85 -9.90
N LYS A 493 11.68 -42.87 -9.37
CA LYS A 493 11.77 -44.22 -9.96
C LYS A 493 12.16 -44.20 -11.45
N GLY A 494 13.05 -43.28 -11.84
CA GLY A 494 13.69 -43.22 -13.15
C GLY A 494 12.81 -42.84 -14.35
N THR A 495 11.50 -42.64 -14.18
CA THR A 495 10.56 -42.43 -15.30
C THR A 495 9.52 -41.34 -15.07
N PHE A 496 9.10 -41.09 -13.83
CA PHE A 496 8.07 -40.10 -13.51
C PHE A 496 8.66 -38.93 -12.74
N LEU A 497 8.25 -37.71 -13.04
CA LEU A 497 8.64 -36.55 -12.25
C LEU A 497 7.65 -36.36 -11.09
N LYS A 498 8.17 -36.03 -9.91
CA LYS A 498 7.35 -35.77 -8.72
C LYS A 498 7.96 -34.61 -7.94
N TRP A 499 7.09 -33.78 -7.36
CA TRP A 499 7.49 -32.80 -6.37
C TRP A 499 8.00 -33.49 -5.10
N ASP A 500 9.23 -33.18 -4.72
CA ASP A 500 9.81 -33.62 -3.45
C ASP A 500 10.63 -32.49 -2.79
N LEU A 501 10.86 -32.63 -1.49
CA LEU A 501 11.67 -31.71 -0.73
C LEU A 501 13.15 -31.92 -1.08
N VAL A 502 13.79 -30.86 -1.57
CA VAL A 502 15.24 -30.86 -1.84
C VAL A 502 16.02 -30.59 -0.55
N GLY A 503 15.56 -29.63 0.25
CA GLY A 503 16.18 -29.33 1.52
C GLY A 503 15.54 -28.17 2.27
N LYS A 504 15.99 -27.95 3.50
CA LYS A 504 15.60 -26.82 4.35
C LYS A 504 16.82 -26.20 4.98
N PHE A 505 16.80 -24.88 5.12
CA PHE A 505 17.89 -24.13 5.72
C PHE A 505 17.32 -23.03 6.62
N ARG A 506 17.78 -22.96 7.88
CA ARG A 506 17.38 -21.86 8.77
C ARG A 506 18.24 -20.65 8.44
N ALA A 507 17.67 -19.75 7.65
CA ALA A 507 18.39 -18.65 7.02
C ALA A 507 18.43 -17.41 7.91
N HIS A 508 17.30 -17.11 8.54
CA HIS A 508 17.08 -15.86 9.25
C HIS A 508 16.61 -16.13 10.68
N HIS A 509 16.87 -15.17 11.56
CA HIS A 509 16.36 -15.18 12.94
C HIS A 509 15.26 -14.12 13.17
N LYS A 510 14.99 -13.29 12.17
CA LYS A 510 13.82 -12.42 12.05
C LYS A 510 12.99 -12.81 10.82
N GLU A 511 11.89 -12.11 10.58
CA GLU A 511 11.01 -12.37 9.43
C GLU A 511 11.76 -12.24 8.09
N VAL A 512 11.40 -13.10 7.13
CA VAL A 512 11.92 -13.08 5.77
C VAL A 512 11.15 -12.02 4.96
N ALA A 513 11.81 -10.90 4.69
CA ALA A 513 11.28 -9.77 3.91
C ALA A 513 11.10 -10.13 2.43
N GLY A 514 12.09 -10.82 1.82
CA GLY A 514 12.11 -11.15 0.39
C GLY A 514 12.56 -12.59 0.10
N LEU A 515 11.96 -13.21 -0.92
CA LEU A 515 12.32 -14.55 -1.39
C LEU A 515 12.12 -14.64 -2.92
N HIS A 516 13.21 -14.62 -3.69
CA HIS A 516 13.14 -14.54 -5.16
C HIS A 516 14.10 -15.49 -5.85
N PHE A 517 13.62 -16.10 -6.94
CA PHE A 517 14.46 -16.76 -7.91
C PHE A 517 14.92 -15.77 -8.99
N GLY A 518 16.20 -15.87 -9.37
CA GLY A 518 16.77 -15.17 -10.51
C GLY A 518 17.44 -16.14 -11.47
N GLU A 519 17.67 -15.68 -12.69
CA GLU A 519 18.50 -16.40 -13.66
C GLU A 519 19.80 -15.62 -13.81
N ALA A 520 20.92 -16.27 -13.52
CA ALA A 520 22.22 -15.74 -13.90
C ALA A 520 22.31 -15.62 -15.43
N PRO A 521 23.16 -14.73 -15.96
CA PRO A 521 23.40 -14.63 -17.40
C PRO A 521 23.92 -15.94 -18.03
N SER A 522 24.54 -16.81 -17.21
CA SER A 522 24.94 -18.16 -17.60
C SER A 522 23.75 -19.13 -17.81
N GLY A 523 22.52 -18.69 -17.53
CA GLY A 523 21.30 -19.50 -17.56
C GLY A 523 21.06 -20.30 -16.27
N GLN A 524 21.92 -20.15 -15.25
CA GLN A 524 21.76 -20.86 -13.99
C GLN A 524 20.69 -20.20 -13.10
N THR A 525 19.71 -20.97 -12.63
CA THR A 525 18.76 -20.50 -11.62
C THR A 525 19.48 -20.29 -10.28
N ARG A 526 19.28 -19.13 -9.67
CA ARG A 526 19.78 -18.74 -8.33
C ARG A 526 18.58 -18.42 -7.44
N LEU A 527 18.72 -18.68 -6.14
CA LEU A 527 17.71 -18.35 -5.12
C LEU A 527 18.33 -17.40 -4.10
N PHE A 528 17.58 -16.37 -3.74
CA PHE A 528 17.96 -15.42 -2.71
C PHE A 528 16.87 -15.28 -1.65
N SER A 529 17.28 -15.10 -0.40
CA SER A 529 16.40 -14.69 0.69
C SER A 529 16.96 -13.47 1.42
N LEU A 530 16.07 -12.57 1.79
CA LEU A 530 16.35 -11.36 2.55
C LEU A 530 15.55 -11.40 3.84
N GLY A 531 16.22 -11.22 4.97
CA GLY A 531 15.56 -11.12 6.26
C GLY A 531 15.63 -9.72 6.83
N ALA A 532 14.65 -9.37 7.66
CA ALA A 532 14.67 -8.17 8.51
C ALA A 532 15.85 -8.17 9.51
N ASP A 533 16.61 -9.26 9.56
CA ASP A 533 17.91 -9.37 10.23
C ASP A 533 19.08 -8.79 9.43
N ARG A 534 18.80 -8.06 8.33
CA ARG A 534 19.78 -7.38 7.48
C ARG A 534 20.70 -8.32 6.70
N ARG A 535 20.36 -9.60 6.62
CA ARG A 535 21.12 -10.61 5.88
C ARG A 535 20.48 -10.93 4.55
N LEU A 536 21.32 -11.00 3.52
CA LEU A 536 21.02 -11.53 2.20
C LEU A 536 21.75 -12.86 2.03
N LEU A 537 21.00 -13.92 1.75
CA LEU A 537 21.55 -15.25 1.52
C LEU A 537 21.34 -15.68 0.09
N GLU A 538 22.39 -16.22 -0.52
CA GLU A 538 22.34 -16.94 -1.79
C GLU A 538 22.40 -18.45 -1.53
N TYR A 539 21.61 -19.25 -2.24
CA TYR A 539 21.55 -20.72 -2.05
C TYR A 539 22.16 -21.53 -3.19
N ASN A 540 22.77 -22.66 -2.86
CA ASN A 540 23.31 -23.60 -3.83
C ASN A 540 22.19 -24.50 -4.37
N LEU A 541 21.78 -24.29 -5.62
CA LEU A 541 20.82 -25.16 -6.29
C LEU A 541 21.47 -26.33 -7.04
N ALA A 542 22.75 -26.23 -7.43
CA ALA A 542 23.45 -27.26 -8.22
C ALA A 542 23.82 -28.50 -7.39
N ALA A 543 24.17 -28.31 -6.11
CA ALA A 543 24.38 -29.41 -5.16
C ALA A 543 23.06 -30.10 -4.77
N ALA A 544 21.92 -29.45 -5.03
CA ALA A 544 20.61 -29.86 -4.59
C ALA A 544 20.00 -30.99 -5.47
N ASP A 545 20.47 -31.12 -6.72
CA ASP A 545 20.14 -32.23 -7.63
C ASP A 545 20.83 -33.56 -7.25
N ALA A 546 21.85 -33.53 -6.37
CA ALA A 546 22.44 -34.73 -5.82
C ALA A 546 21.60 -35.21 -4.62
N ALA A 547 20.91 -36.35 -4.81
CA ALA A 547 20.10 -36.97 -3.77
C ALA A 547 20.84 -36.99 -2.41
N ASN A 548 20.30 -36.27 -1.41
CA ASN A 548 20.75 -36.14 -0.01
C ASN A 548 21.74 -35.01 0.36
N ALA A 549 22.05 -34.03 -0.50
CA ALA A 549 22.99 -32.96 -0.11
C ALA A 549 22.40 -31.88 0.83
N GLY A 550 21.07 -31.73 0.84
CA GLY A 550 20.35 -30.68 1.57
C GLY A 550 20.59 -29.26 1.02
N LEU A 551 19.73 -28.32 1.41
CA LEU A 551 19.84 -26.91 1.02
C LEU A 551 20.98 -26.24 1.81
N ARG A 552 21.91 -25.57 1.12
CA ARG A 552 23.04 -24.85 1.75
C ARG A 552 23.14 -23.44 1.21
N ALA A 553 23.55 -22.50 2.07
CA ALA A 553 23.90 -21.15 1.66
C ALA A 553 25.27 -21.16 0.94
N LEU A 554 25.33 -20.55 -0.24
CA LEU A 554 26.56 -20.24 -0.98
C LEU A 554 27.25 -19.00 -0.45
N ALA A 555 26.47 -17.98 -0.13
CA ALA A 555 26.94 -16.70 0.37
C ALA A 555 25.95 -16.16 1.40
N VAL A 556 26.51 -15.51 2.42
CA VAL A 556 25.77 -14.71 3.40
C VAL A 556 26.39 -13.33 3.34
N LEU A 557 25.56 -12.32 3.08
CA LEU A 557 25.96 -10.93 2.92
C LEU A 557 25.16 -10.09 3.90
N ASP A 558 25.84 -9.24 4.65
CA ASP A 558 25.17 -8.22 5.46
C ASP A 558 24.87 -7.03 4.52
N VAL A 559 23.58 -6.83 4.25
CA VAL A 559 23.06 -5.81 3.32
C VAL A 559 23.25 -4.42 3.91
N VAL A 560 23.13 -4.32 5.24
CA VAL A 560 23.36 -3.10 5.99
C VAL A 560 24.57 -3.34 6.86
N ALA A 561 25.55 -2.43 6.80
CA ALA A 561 26.75 -2.50 7.62
C ALA A 561 26.39 -2.58 9.12
N PRO A 562 27.23 -3.21 9.97
CA PRO A 562 27.02 -3.21 11.41
C PRO A 562 26.90 -1.77 11.94
N GLY A 563 25.76 -1.41 12.54
CA GLY A 563 25.46 -0.04 13.00
C GLY A 563 24.75 0.86 11.99
N GLY A 564 24.62 0.45 10.73
CA GLY A 564 23.87 1.21 9.71
C GLY A 564 22.37 1.31 10.03
N ALA A 565 21.79 2.47 9.70
CA ALA A 565 20.34 2.70 9.72
C ALA A 565 19.66 1.92 8.58
N GLY A 566 18.43 1.45 8.81
CA GLY A 566 17.68 0.68 7.83
C GLY A 566 17.42 -0.78 8.24
N THR A 567 16.17 -1.21 8.25
CA THR A 567 15.78 -2.62 8.17
C THR A 567 15.22 -2.92 6.78
N PRO A 568 15.69 -3.98 6.11
CA PRO A 568 15.22 -4.31 4.76
C PRO A 568 13.76 -4.75 4.78
N CYS A 569 12.97 -4.18 3.90
CA CYS A 569 11.52 -4.39 3.81
C CYS A 569 11.10 -5.14 2.54
N SER A 570 11.80 -4.95 1.43
CA SER A 570 11.44 -5.53 0.13
C SER A 570 12.68 -5.83 -0.74
N MET A 571 12.54 -6.78 -1.66
CA MET A 571 13.55 -7.15 -2.64
C MET A 571 12.91 -7.42 -4.00
N CYS A 572 13.57 -7.03 -5.09
CA CYS A 572 13.28 -7.56 -6.42
C CYS A 572 14.54 -7.62 -7.29
N PHE A 573 14.47 -8.35 -8.41
CA PHE A 573 15.51 -8.26 -9.45
C PHE A 573 15.28 -7.00 -10.29
N ALA A 574 16.35 -6.28 -10.61
CA ALA A 574 16.27 -5.12 -11.49
C ALA A 574 15.88 -5.55 -12.92
N PRO A 575 15.12 -4.72 -13.67
CA PRO A 575 14.89 -4.95 -15.09
C PRO A 575 16.22 -4.99 -15.88
N PRO A 576 16.37 -5.90 -16.85
CA PRO A 576 17.58 -5.95 -17.68
C PRO A 576 17.68 -4.69 -18.54
N MET A 577 18.88 -4.11 -18.59
CA MET A 577 19.16 -2.82 -19.21
C MET A 577 19.48 -2.95 -20.70
N PRO A 578 18.83 -2.18 -21.61
CA PRO A 578 19.03 -2.34 -23.06
C PRO A 578 20.23 -1.59 -23.69
N TYR A 579 20.92 -0.66 -22.99
CA TYR A 579 21.87 0.29 -23.63
C TYR A 579 23.36 0.14 -23.25
N TYR A 580 23.77 -0.98 -22.65
CA TYR A 580 25.20 -1.22 -22.37
C TYR A 580 25.85 -1.92 -23.57
N SER A 581 26.79 -1.22 -24.21
CA SER A 581 27.64 -1.74 -25.31
C SER A 581 28.57 -2.87 -24.86
N HIS A 582 28.81 -2.99 -23.55
CA HIS A 582 29.30 -4.20 -22.92
C HIS A 582 28.09 -4.95 -22.38
N ALA A 583 27.73 -6.08 -22.99
CA ALA A 583 26.60 -6.92 -22.58
C ALA A 583 26.49 -6.95 -21.04
N SER A 584 25.48 -6.28 -20.47
CA SER A 584 25.37 -6.15 -19.01
C SER A 584 25.08 -7.53 -18.42
N MET A 585 26.15 -8.22 -18.03
CA MET A 585 26.13 -9.53 -17.39
C MET A 585 25.77 -9.43 -15.91
N ASP A 586 25.45 -8.26 -15.38
CA ASP A 586 25.21 -8.10 -13.95
C ASP A 586 23.71 -8.19 -13.63
N THR A 587 23.31 -9.32 -13.04
CA THR A 587 21.99 -9.45 -12.41
C THR A 587 21.92 -8.61 -11.14
N LEU A 588 21.43 -7.37 -11.22
CA LEU A 588 21.27 -6.52 -10.03
C LEU A 588 20.05 -6.92 -9.19
N LEU A 589 20.24 -6.93 -7.87
CA LEU A 589 19.18 -7.07 -6.87
C LEU A 589 18.89 -5.70 -6.26
N LEU A 590 17.64 -5.25 -6.34
CA LEU A 590 17.18 -4.05 -5.66
C LEU A 590 16.65 -4.42 -4.29
N VAL A 591 17.14 -3.74 -3.25
CA VAL A 591 16.70 -3.92 -1.87
C VAL A 591 16.22 -2.58 -1.34
N ALA A 592 14.97 -2.52 -0.89
CA ALA A 592 14.42 -1.36 -0.19
C ALA A 592 14.51 -1.56 1.33
N ASP A 593 14.70 -0.46 2.06
CA ASP A 593 14.71 -0.43 3.52
C ASP A 593 13.72 0.59 4.12
N ASP A 594 13.56 0.53 5.44
CA ASP A 594 12.73 1.46 6.21
C ASP A 594 13.32 2.87 6.38
N ALA A 595 14.56 3.09 5.91
CA ALA A 595 15.20 4.40 5.84
C ALA A 595 14.95 5.11 4.49
N PHE A 596 13.96 4.60 3.72
CA PHE A 596 13.57 5.09 2.40
C PHE A 596 14.70 5.01 1.37
N LYS A 597 15.63 4.05 1.49
CA LYS A 597 16.69 3.83 0.51
C LYS A 597 16.38 2.60 -0.35
N ILE A 598 16.76 2.68 -1.62
CA ILE A 598 16.78 1.56 -2.56
C ILE A 598 18.23 1.32 -2.96
N LYS A 599 18.77 0.17 -2.58
CA LYS A 599 20.15 -0.22 -2.83
C LYS A 599 20.21 -1.26 -3.94
N ALA A 600 21.06 -1.01 -4.93
CA ALA A 600 21.34 -1.94 -6.01
C ALA A 600 22.56 -2.80 -5.64
N TYR A 601 22.34 -4.09 -5.41
CA TYR A 601 23.37 -5.06 -5.09
C TYR A 601 23.76 -5.85 -6.32
N ASN A 602 25.06 -6.01 -6.54
CA ASN A 602 25.58 -6.97 -7.48
C ASN A 602 25.92 -8.28 -6.73
N PRO A 603 25.17 -9.38 -6.97
CA PRO A 603 25.41 -10.67 -6.34
C PRO A 603 26.78 -11.28 -6.66
N ASP A 604 27.35 -10.96 -7.82
CA ASP A 604 28.63 -11.52 -8.28
C ASP A 604 29.81 -10.78 -7.64
N ALA A 605 29.69 -9.44 -7.51
CA ALA A 605 30.63 -8.63 -6.75
C ALA A 605 30.44 -8.74 -5.22
N LYS A 606 29.29 -9.27 -4.77
CA LYS A 606 28.92 -9.40 -3.35
C LYS A 606 28.96 -8.07 -2.58
N ALA A 607 28.67 -6.97 -3.27
CA ALA A 607 28.71 -5.62 -2.72
C ALA A 607 27.51 -4.80 -3.23
N ALA A 608 27.16 -3.75 -2.49
CA ALA A 608 26.25 -2.71 -2.97
C ALA A 608 26.98 -1.91 -4.05
N SER A 609 26.38 -1.83 -5.24
CA SER A 609 26.91 -1.05 -6.36
C SER A 609 26.41 0.38 -6.33
N ALA A 610 25.19 0.62 -5.86
CA ALA A 610 24.61 1.96 -5.78
C ALA A 610 23.55 2.07 -4.68
N THR A 611 23.35 3.28 -4.16
CA THR A 611 22.30 3.63 -3.20
C THR A 611 21.50 4.79 -3.76
N TYR A 612 20.17 4.66 -3.78
CA TYR A 612 19.25 5.68 -4.27
C TYR A 612 18.22 6.04 -3.19
N LEU A 613 17.78 7.30 -3.19
CA LEU A 613 16.65 7.75 -2.41
C LEU A 613 15.35 7.22 -3.05
N GLY A 614 14.58 6.48 -2.27
CA GLY A 614 13.23 6.06 -2.64
C GLY A 614 12.18 7.12 -2.27
N PRO A 615 10.91 6.88 -2.64
CA PRO A 615 9.78 7.71 -2.23
C PRO A 615 9.70 7.83 -0.70
N THR A 616 9.56 9.06 -0.19
CA THR A 616 9.54 9.37 1.26
C THR A 616 8.13 9.53 1.83
N PHE A 617 7.10 9.39 1.00
CA PHE A 617 5.70 9.54 1.38
C PHE A 617 5.01 8.17 1.51
N GLY A 618 4.07 8.05 2.46
CA GLY A 618 3.29 6.83 2.67
C GLY A 618 4.02 5.70 3.39
N GLY A 619 5.15 5.98 4.03
CA GLY A 619 5.95 4.98 4.74
C GLY A 619 6.86 4.13 3.83
N PRO A 620 7.55 3.13 4.39
CA PRO A 620 8.57 2.37 3.67
C PRO A 620 7.98 1.44 2.61
N ILE A 621 8.75 1.15 1.56
CA ILE A 621 8.31 0.31 0.45
C ILE A 621 8.15 -1.15 0.90
N THR A 622 6.95 -1.72 0.77
CA THR A 622 6.67 -3.12 1.15
C THR A 622 6.80 -4.09 0.00
N LYS A 623 6.59 -3.63 -1.24
CA LYS A 623 6.67 -4.48 -2.44
C LYS A 623 7.20 -3.70 -3.63
N LEU A 624 8.12 -4.31 -4.37
CA LEU A 624 8.65 -3.77 -5.63
C LEU A 624 8.38 -4.77 -6.76
N LEU A 625 7.77 -4.30 -7.85
CA LEU A 625 7.48 -5.10 -9.03
C LEU A 625 8.09 -4.46 -10.29
N PRO A 626 9.12 -5.09 -10.88
CA PRO A 626 9.68 -4.63 -12.14
C PRO A 626 8.76 -4.97 -13.32
N PHE A 627 8.63 -4.05 -14.27
CA PHE A 627 7.94 -4.29 -15.54
C PHE A 627 8.53 -3.48 -16.69
N ARG A 628 8.17 -3.86 -17.92
CA ARG A 628 8.47 -3.08 -19.12
C ARG A 628 7.18 -2.48 -19.65
N SER A 629 7.20 -1.19 -19.90
CA SER A 629 6.05 -0.51 -20.47
C SER A 629 5.93 -0.87 -21.95
N VAL A 630 4.71 -1.23 -22.37
CA VAL A 630 4.38 -1.45 -23.78
C VAL A 630 4.24 -0.13 -24.53
N THR A 631 3.96 1.00 -23.85
CA THR A 631 3.77 2.29 -24.51
C THR A 631 5.11 2.89 -24.94
N ASP A 632 6.09 2.91 -24.03
CA ASP A 632 7.34 3.64 -24.24
C ASP A 632 8.54 2.69 -24.43
N GLY A 633 8.36 1.38 -24.22
CA GLY A 633 9.43 0.38 -24.22
C GLY A 633 10.40 0.48 -23.04
N GLY A 634 10.28 1.53 -22.22
CA GLY A 634 11.07 1.76 -21.01
C GLY A 634 10.83 0.73 -19.93
N ALA A 635 11.81 0.57 -19.04
CA ALA A 635 11.71 -0.26 -17.85
C ALA A 635 11.27 0.60 -16.65
N TRP A 636 10.44 0.01 -15.79
CA TRP A 636 9.79 0.70 -14.68
C TRP A 636 9.69 -0.22 -13.47
N LEU A 637 9.53 0.38 -12.29
CA LEU A 637 9.25 -0.31 -11.04
C LEU A 637 7.90 0.21 -10.51
N ALA A 638 6.96 -0.69 -10.25
CA ALA A 638 5.79 -0.36 -9.43
C ALA A 638 6.12 -0.66 -7.96
N TYR A 639 5.70 0.22 -7.06
CA TYR A 639 5.92 0.05 -5.63
C TYR A 639 4.62 0.25 -4.84
N SER A 640 4.51 -0.47 -3.72
CA SER A 640 3.53 -0.20 -2.66
C SER A 640 4.26 0.15 -1.38
N THR A 641 3.66 0.99 -0.56
CA THR A 641 4.20 1.37 0.75
C THR A 641 3.48 0.64 1.89
N ALA A 642 4.00 0.76 3.12
CA ALA A 642 3.41 0.15 4.31
C ALA A 642 2.08 0.79 4.73
N GLU A 643 1.84 2.02 4.32
CA GLU A 643 0.59 2.71 4.57
C GLU A 643 -0.32 2.59 3.33
N GLN A 644 -0.64 3.73 2.73
CA GLN A 644 -1.74 3.88 1.78
C GLN A 644 -1.31 4.06 0.32
N VAL A 645 -0.01 4.18 0.04
CA VAL A 645 0.46 4.70 -1.25
C VAL A 645 0.90 3.58 -2.19
N VAL A 646 0.52 3.73 -3.45
CA VAL A 646 1.08 2.96 -4.58
C VAL A 646 1.66 3.92 -5.60
N GLY A 647 2.68 3.51 -6.33
CA GLY A 647 3.31 4.38 -7.30
C GLY A 647 4.19 3.70 -8.32
N LEU A 648 4.77 4.52 -9.18
CA LEU A 648 5.70 4.12 -10.23
C LEU A 648 7.02 4.87 -10.07
N ILE A 649 8.12 4.18 -10.35
CA ILE A 649 9.47 4.75 -10.40
C ILE A 649 10.11 4.33 -11.73
N VAL A 650 10.75 5.28 -12.39
CA VAL A 650 11.50 5.03 -13.63
C VAL A 650 12.72 4.13 -13.35
N TRP A 651 13.03 3.21 -14.27
CA TRP A 651 14.31 2.49 -14.27
C TRP A 651 15.13 2.89 -15.51
N PRO A 652 16.40 3.31 -15.37
CA PRO A 652 17.28 3.20 -14.19
C PRO A 652 16.96 4.20 -13.07
N LEU A 653 17.32 3.88 -11.84
CA LEU A 653 17.19 4.80 -10.71
C LEU A 653 18.26 5.88 -10.77
N ASP A 654 17.87 7.11 -10.45
CA ASP A 654 18.75 8.26 -10.24
C ASP A 654 18.51 8.95 -8.89
N GLY A 655 17.43 8.59 -8.19
CA GLY A 655 17.04 9.20 -6.91
C GLY A 655 16.34 10.55 -7.05
N ASN A 656 15.99 10.97 -8.27
CA ASN A 656 15.20 12.17 -8.50
C ASN A 656 13.72 11.87 -8.20
N PRO A 657 13.09 12.55 -7.21
CA PRO A 657 11.69 12.38 -6.89
C PRO A 657 10.75 12.71 -8.03
N GLN A 658 11.13 13.54 -9.00
CA GLN A 658 10.31 13.81 -10.19
C GLN A 658 10.16 12.59 -11.11
N HIS A 659 11.10 11.65 -11.05
CA HIS A 659 11.04 10.37 -11.75
C HIS A 659 10.34 9.28 -10.93
N SER A 660 9.67 9.69 -9.85
CA SER A 660 8.79 8.86 -9.06
C SER A 660 7.44 9.55 -8.92
N MET A 661 6.38 8.77 -8.81
CA MET A 661 5.08 9.28 -8.41
C MET A 661 4.41 8.31 -7.47
N GLY A 662 3.47 8.79 -6.68
CA GLY A 662 2.59 7.94 -5.90
C GLY A 662 1.23 8.57 -5.69
N VAL A 663 0.25 7.71 -5.48
CA VAL A 663 -1.17 8.03 -5.27
C VAL A 663 -1.69 7.19 -4.11
N ILE A 664 -2.61 7.76 -3.34
CA ILE A 664 -3.32 7.02 -2.30
C ILE A 664 -4.18 5.94 -2.97
N ALA A 665 -3.81 4.68 -2.73
CA ALA A 665 -4.47 3.53 -3.32
C ALA A 665 -5.60 3.00 -2.44
N HIS A 666 -5.43 3.04 -1.11
CA HIS A 666 -6.36 2.52 -0.09
C HIS A 666 -6.21 3.35 1.18
N PRO A 667 -7.23 3.49 2.06
CA PRO A 667 -7.12 4.29 3.29
C PRO A 667 -6.23 3.68 4.38
N GLY A 668 -5.71 2.47 4.16
CA GLY A 668 -4.89 1.71 5.09
C GLY A 668 -3.90 0.86 4.30
N GLU A 669 -3.32 -0.17 4.95
CA GLU A 669 -2.24 -0.97 4.36
C GLU A 669 -2.62 -1.58 3.00
N VAL A 670 -1.72 -1.41 2.02
CA VAL A 670 -1.78 -2.11 0.73
C VAL A 670 -1.27 -3.54 0.89
N LYS A 671 -2.18 -4.47 1.22
CA LYS A 671 -1.87 -5.89 1.44
C LYS A 671 -1.33 -6.62 0.21
N GLY A 672 -1.74 -6.19 -0.99
CA GLY A 672 -1.40 -6.87 -2.23
C GLY A 672 -1.28 -5.92 -3.41
N MET A 673 -0.33 -6.24 -4.30
CA MET A 673 -0.11 -5.53 -5.55
C MET A 673 0.26 -6.53 -6.65
N ALA A 674 -0.35 -6.40 -7.82
CA ALA A 674 -0.07 -7.24 -9.00
C ALA A 674 -0.15 -6.40 -10.28
N LEU A 675 0.75 -6.65 -11.23
CA LEU A 675 0.75 -6.02 -12.55
C LEU A 675 0.23 -6.99 -13.60
N SER A 676 -0.58 -6.52 -14.54
CA SER A 676 -0.96 -7.31 -15.70
C SER A 676 0.27 -7.69 -16.54
N PHE A 677 0.16 -8.78 -17.30
CA PHE A 677 1.25 -9.29 -18.14
C PHE A 677 1.82 -8.27 -19.13
N ASP A 678 1.02 -7.30 -19.55
CA ASP A 678 1.37 -6.25 -20.49
C ASP A 678 1.81 -4.94 -19.80
N GLY A 679 1.83 -4.89 -18.48
CA GLY A 679 2.21 -3.70 -17.70
C GLY A 679 1.26 -2.51 -17.84
N ARG A 680 0.08 -2.70 -18.45
CA ARG A 680 -0.91 -1.61 -18.65
C ARG A 680 -1.87 -1.44 -17.48
N LYS A 681 -2.06 -2.49 -16.68
CA LYS A 681 -2.95 -2.48 -15.52
C LYS A 681 -2.18 -2.81 -14.27
N LEU A 682 -2.39 -2.00 -13.24
CA LEU A 682 -1.92 -2.27 -11.89
C LEU A 682 -3.15 -2.59 -11.02
N VAL A 683 -3.10 -3.67 -10.26
CA VAL A 683 -4.18 -4.07 -9.34
C VAL A 683 -3.65 -3.98 -7.92
N THR A 684 -4.36 -3.27 -7.06
CA THR A 684 -4.03 -3.12 -5.64
C THR A 684 -5.15 -3.64 -4.76
N LEU A 685 -4.78 -4.28 -3.66
CA LEU A 685 -5.67 -4.81 -2.64
C LEU A 685 -5.46 -4.07 -1.33
N GLY A 686 -6.53 -3.51 -0.77
CA GLY A 686 -6.52 -2.87 0.54
C GLY A 686 -6.91 -3.82 1.67
N GLU A 687 -6.65 -3.39 2.91
CA GLU A 687 -7.04 -4.13 4.12
C GLU A 687 -8.54 -4.49 4.17
N ASN A 688 -9.40 -3.62 3.64
CA ASN A 688 -10.86 -3.76 3.61
C ASN A 688 -11.39 -4.76 2.57
N GLY A 689 -10.52 -5.50 1.87
CA GLY A 689 -10.91 -6.46 0.82
C GLY A 689 -11.33 -5.81 -0.51
N ILE A 690 -11.16 -4.50 -0.64
CA ILE A 690 -11.48 -3.73 -1.85
C ILE A 690 -10.30 -3.80 -2.82
N LEU A 691 -10.61 -4.03 -4.10
CA LEU A 691 -9.62 -4.07 -5.18
C LEU A 691 -9.77 -2.85 -6.07
N ASN A 692 -8.65 -2.17 -6.31
CA ASN A 692 -8.56 -1.05 -7.24
C ASN A 692 -7.75 -1.48 -8.46
N VAL A 693 -8.30 -1.24 -9.66
CA VAL A 693 -7.64 -1.47 -10.94
C VAL A 693 -7.28 -0.11 -11.53
N TRP A 694 -5.99 0.08 -11.78
CA TRP A 694 -5.39 1.31 -12.27
C TRP A 694 -4.89 1.12 -13.69
N ASP A 695 -5.15 2.08 -14.55
CA ASP A 695 -4.49 2.23 -15.84
C ASP A 695 -3.11 2.87 -15.63
N VAL A 696 -2.10 2.22 -16.19
CA VAL A 696 -0.70 2.62 -16.14
C VAL A 696 -0.35 3.35 -17.44
N ASN A 697 -0.03 4.64 -17.33
CA ASN A 697 0.43 5.47 -18.43
C ASN A 697 1.82 6.02 -18.12
N THR A 698 2.86 5.35 -18.62
CA THR A 698 4.24 5.74 -18.33
C THR A 698 4.66 7.02 -19.06
N ALA A 699 3.99 7.40 -20.15
CA ALA A 699 4.32 8.60 -20.91
C ALA A 699 4.11 9.89 -20.09
N ALA A 700 3.22 9.86 -19.09
CA ALA A 700 2.92 11.00 -18.23
C ALA A 700 4.08 11.42 -17.32
N LEU A 701 5.01 10.51 -17.00
CA LEU A 701 6.19 10.79 -16.15
C LEU A 701 7.43 11.20 -16.95
N GLY A 702 7.29 11.35 -18.26
CA GLY A 702 8.39 11.57 -19.18
C GLY A 702 9.11 10.27 -19.57
N PRO A 703 9.88 10.28 -20.66
CA PRO A 703 10.65 9.11 -21.06
C PRO A 703 11.68 8.76 -19.99
N PRO A 704 12.08 7.47 -19.85
CA PRO A 704 13.19 7.11 -18.99
C PRO A 704 14.42 7.97 -19.34
N PRO A 705 15.22 8.37 -18.34
CA PRO A 705 16.28 9.34 -18.53
C PRO A 705 17.20 8.90 -19.69
N SER A 706 17.20 9.67 -20.77
CA SER A 706 18.18 9.50 -21.84
C SER A 706 19.48 10.17 -21.40
N ARG A 707 20.62 9.48 -21.59
CA ARG A 707 21.96 9.87 -21.08
C ARG A 707 22.36 11.34 -21.30
N GLN A 708 21.83 12.04 -22.30
CA GLN A 708 22.16 13.45 -22.57
C GLN A 708 21.46 14.46 -21.65
N ALA A 709 20.29 14.13 -21.07
CA ALA A 709 19.58 15.07 -20.21
C ALA A 709 20.04 14.99 -18.73
N SER A 710 20.59 13.84 -18.32
CA SER A 710 20.94 13.57 -16.92
C SER A 710 22.39 13.87 -16.59
N PHE A 711 23.32 13.81 -17.54
CA PHE A 711 24.76 13.94 -17.25
C PHE A 711 25.59 14.65 -18.34
N GLY A 712 24.98 15.43 -19.25
CA GLY A 712 25.78 16.18 -20.25
C GLY A 712 25.02 17.15 -21.15
N SER A 713 25.20 18.45 -20.88
CA SER A 713 24.93 19.58 -21.80
C SER A 713 23.47 19.98 -22.10
N SER A 714 22.64 20.11 -21.07
CA SER A 714 21.57 21.12 -21.13
C SER A 714 21.96 22.32 -20.27
N SER A 715 21.71 23.53 -20.78
CA SER A 715 22.01 24.83 -20.14
C SER A 715 22.01 24.76 -18.60
N ALA A 716 23.06 25.29 -17.97
CA ALA A 716 23.22 25.37 -16.50
C ALA A 716 22.03 26.02 -15.76
N ALA A 717 21.10 26.67 -16.47
CA ALA A 717 19.87 27.21 -15.92
C ALA A 717 18.74 26.17 -15.73
N ALA A 718 18.74 25.04 -16.45
CA ALA A 718 17.71 23.99 -16.35
C ALA A 718 18.09 22.85 -15.39
N ALA A 719 19.38 22.56 -15.22
CA ALA A 719 19.86 21.56 -14.27
C ALA A 719 19.79 22.06 -12.81
N ALA A 720 20.10 23.35 -12.58
CA ALA A 720 20.03 23.97 -11.26
C ALA A 720 18.60 24.02 -10.66
N SER A 721 17.54 23.94 -11.48
CA SER A 721 16.15 23.93 -10.98
C SER A 721 15.68 22.57 -10.47
N ASN A 722 16.29 21.47 -10.89
CA ASN A 722 15.78 20.12 -10.59
C ASN A 722 16.11 19.67 -9.17
N TRP A 723 17.33 19.97 -8.69
CA TRP A 723 17.79 19.58 -7.36
C TRP A 723 17.45 20.60 -6.27
N ALA A 724 17.14 21.85 -6.65
CA ALA A 724 16.75 22.92 -5.72
C ALA A 724 15.52 22.56 -4.87
N HIS A 725 14.56 21.82 -5.44
CA HIS A 725 13.37 21.35 -4.72
C HIS A 725 13.68 20.24 -3.69
N LEU A 726 14.80 19.52 -3.82
CA LEU A 726 15.16 18.41 -2.92
C LEU A 726 16.05 18.82 -1.77
N VAL A 727 16.98 19.73 -2.04
CA VAL A 727 17.85 20.32 -1.00
C VAL A 727 17.01 21.16 -0.03
N GLY A 728 15.78 21.54 -0.42
CA GLY A 728 14.75 22.13 0.43
C GLY A 728 14.92 23.64 0.62
N GLU A 729 16.17 24.12 0.62
CA GLU A 729 16.49 25.54 0.81
C GLU A 729 17.38 26.06 -0.33
N PRO A 730 16.98 27.14 -1.03
CA PRO A 730 17.80 27.72 -2.09
C PRO A 730 19.13 28.28 -1.57
N ALA A 731 19.17 28.74 -0.31
CA ALA A 731 20.39 29.19 0.35
C ALA A 731 21.41 28.05 0.52
N LEU A 732 20.95 26.87 0.96
CA LEU A 732 21.81 25.70 1.08
C LEU A 732 22.37 25.27 -0.28
N LEU A 733 21.59 25.35 -1.36
CA LEU A 733 22.10 25.03 -2.70
C LEU A 733 23.21 26.00 -3.15
N GLU A 734 23.09 27.28 -2.82
CA GLU A 734 24.15 28.27 -3.06
C GLU A 734 25.40 27.95 -2.23
N GLU A 735 25.24 27.62 -0.95
CA GLU A 735 26.35 27.19 -0.08
C GLU A 735 27.06 25.93 -0.60
N LEU A 736 26.30 24.92 -1.05
CA LEU A 736 26.87 23.71 -1.66
C LEU A 736 27.67 24.01 -2.93
N ARG A 737 27.19 24.95 -3.74
CA ARG A 737 27.92 25.42 -4.93
C ARG A 737 29.20 26.14 -4.53
N ASP A 738 29.18 26.96 -3.48
CA ASP A 738 30.36 27.65 -2.98
C ASP A 738 31.40 26.67 -2.42
N TYR A 739 30.98 25.65 -1.65
CA TYR A 739 31.86 24.58 -1.20
C TYR A 739 32.46 23.78 -2.35
N PHE A 740 31.67 23.49 -3.38
CA PHE A 740 32.15 22.79 -4.58
C PHE A 740 33.21 23.61 -5.32
N CYS A 741 32.99 24.92 -5.51
CA CYS A 741 33.97 25.83 -6.09
C CYS A 741 35.24 25.91 -5.24
N TYR A 742 35.09 25.97 -3.91
CA TYR A 742 36.22 26.00 -2.98
C TYR A 742 37.07 24.73 -3.06
N ALA A 743 36.45 23.54 -3.15
CA ALA A 743 37.18 22.29 -3.32
C ALA A 743 37.94 22.23 -4.66
N GLN A 744 37.42 22.81 -5.74
CA GLN A 744 38.16 22.94 -7.00
C GLN A 744 39.42 23.79 -6.84
N LEU A 745 39.34 24.89 -6.09
CA LEU A 745 40.49 25.76 -5.82
C LEU A 745 41.55 25.05 -4.95
N LEU A 746 41.12 24.27 -3.95
CA LEU A 746 42.02 23.48 -3.10
C LEU A 746 42.76 22.37 -3.85
N ALA A 747 42.12 21.78 -4.87
CA ALA A 747 42.73 20.74 -5.68
C ALA A 747 43.83 21.25 -6.62
N GLN A 748 43.91 22.57 -6.86
CA GLN A 748 44.92 23.16 -7.73
C GLN A 748 46.23 23.43 -6.97
N PRO A 749 47.40 23.21 -7.59
CA PRO A 749 48.68 23.47 -6.96
C PRO A 749 48.83 24.97 -6.62
N GLN A 750 49.19 25.27 -5.37
CA GLN A 750 49.23 26.64 -4.80
C GLN A 750 50.29 27.59 -5.41
N ASP A 751 51.11 27.12 -6.35
CA ASP A 751 52.31 27.83 -6.84
C ASP A 751 52.16 28.54 -8.21
N THR A 752 50.98 28.54 -8.83
CA THR A 752 50.78 29.24 -10.11
C THR A 752 50.22 30.65 -9.90
N ALA A 753 51.03 31.68 -10.18
CA ALA A 753 50.62 33.09 -10.25
C ALA A 753 49.65 33.44 -11.41
N GLY A 754 48.93 32.45 -11.94
CA GLY A 754 47.92 32.58 -13.00
C GLY A 754 46.49 32.57 -12.45
N ALA A 755 45.53 32.97 -13.27
CA ALA A 755 44.11 32.88 -12.93
C ALA A 755 43.71 31.41 -12.70
N TYR A 756 43.00 31.14 -11.60
CA TYR A 756 42.43 29.82 -11.30
C TYR A 756 41.39 29.44 -12.35
N ASP A 757 41.45 28.21 -12.85
CA ASP A 757 40.52 27.71 -13.86
C ASP A 757 39.38 26.93 -13.19
N ILE A 758 38.13 27.33 -13.42
CA ILE A 758 36.96 26.63 -12.88
C ILE A 758 36.56 25.57 -13.91
N THR A 759 37.14 24.38 -13.77
CA THR A 759 36.94 23.27 -14.71
C THR A 759 35.56 22.62 -14.59
N GLY A 760 34.82 22.92 -13.51
CA GLY A 760 33.51 22.32 -13.23
C GLY A 760 33.59 20.88 -12.70
N ARG A 761 34.79 20.37 -12.38
CA ARG A 761 35.00 19.02 -11.84
C ARG A 761 35.89 19.02 -10.60
N VAL A 762 35.56 18.19 -9.61
CA VAL A 762 36.33 17.99 -8.36
C VAL A 762 36.89 16.56 -8.33
N PRO A 763 38.16 16.35 -7.89
CA PRO A 763 38.71 15.01 -7.70
C PRO A 763 37.87 14.16 -6.74
N VAL A 764 37.68 12.88 -7.07
CA VAL A 764 36.87 11.93 -6.27
C VAL A 764 37.38 11.81 -4.84
N SER A 765 38.68 12.00 -4.60
CA SER A 765 39.27 11.95 -3.26
C SER A 765 38.73 13.00 -2.28
N LEU A 766 38.26 14.15 -2.79
CA LEU A 766 37.71 15.25 -1.97
C LEU A 766 36.21 15.09 -1.71
N LEU A 767 35.56 14.06 -2.26
CA LEU A 767 34.13 13.85 -2.11
C LEU A 767 33.69 13.65 -0.64
N PRO A 768 34.40 12.87 0.21
CA PRO A 768 34.04 12.76 1.63
C PRO A 768 34.12 14.10 2.36
N ASP A 769 35.11 14.93 2.02
CA ASP A 769 35.28 16.25 2.63
C ASP A 769 34.17 17.22 2.19
N LEU A 770 33.75 17.14 0.91
CA LEU A 770 32.60 17.88 0.41
C LEU A 770 31.29 17.47 1.10
N MET A 771 31.09 16.17 1.35
CA MET A 771 29.93 15.70 2.11
C MET A 771 29.91 16.28 3.53
N ARG A 772 31.07 16.29 4.21
CA ARG A 772 31.22 16.87 5.56
C ARG A 772 30.96 18.38 5.57
N ALA A 773 31.49 19.11 4.59
CA ALA A 773 31.23 20.54 4.43
C ALA A 773 29.73 20.82 4.18
N ALA A 774 29.04 19.92 3.48
CA ALA A 774 27.61 19.95 3.23
C ALA A 774 26.74 19.52 4.44
N GLY A 775 27.34 19.30 5.61
CA GLY A 775 26.65 18.93 6.85
C GLY A 775 26.32 17.43 6.99
N TYR A 776 26.78 16.58 6.06
CA TYR A 776 26.65 15.13 6.18
C TYR A 776 28.00 14.49 6.49
N TYR A 777 28.10 13.80 7.62
CA TYR A 777 29.33 13.16 8.08
C TYR A 777 29.27 11.65 7.80
N PRO A 778 29.72 11.17 6.63
CA PRO A 778 29.66 9.76 6.29
C PRO A 778 30.63 8.94 7.15
N SER A 779 30.18 7.75 7.56
CA SER A 779 31.04 6.71 8.14
C SER A 779 32.02 6.14 7.09
N ASN A 780 33.04 5.39 7.49
CA ASN A 780 33.93 4.72 6.53
C ASN A 780 33.14 3.74 5.63
N ALA A 781 32.15 3.04 6.19
CA ALA A 781 31.26 2.20 5.41
C ALA A 781 30.41 2.99 4.40
N ASP A 782 29.96 4.19 4.78
CA ASP A 782 29.25 5.08 3.86
C ASP A 782 30.18 5.65 2.78
N ILE A 783 31.44 5.95 3.11
CA ILE A 783 32.46 6.37 2.13
C ILE A 783 32.70 5.25 1.13
N ASP A 784 32.86 4.00 1.57
CA ASP A 784 33.03 2.85 0.67
C ASP A 784 31.81 2.68 -0.25
N SER A 785 30.60 2.82 0.29
CA SER A 785 29.34 2.80 -0.48
C SER A 785 29.25 3.96 -1.48
N LEU A 786 29.69 5.16 -1.08
CA LEU A 786 29.73 6.35 -1.92
C LEU A 786 30.70 6.16 -3.09
N MET A 787 31.90 5.65 -2.81
CA MET A 787 32.91 5.35 -3.81
C MET A 787 32.48 4.24 -4.76
N ALA A 788 31.80 3.20 -4.26
CA ALA A 788 31.20 2.16 -5.08
C ALA A 788 30.11 2.72 -6.01
N HIS A 789 29.28 3.64 -5.52
CA HIS A 789 28.27 4.32 -6.34
C HIS A 789 28.90 5.17 -7.45
N VAL A 790 29.98 5.91 -7.15
CA VAL A 790 30.73 6.66 -8.17
C VAL A 790 31.29 5.72 -9.25
N ALA A 791 31.93 4.62 -8.84
CA ALA A 791 32.45 3.61 -9.77
C ALA A 791 31.34 2.99 -10.63
N PHE A 792 30.18 2.71 -10.03
CA PHE A 792 29.02 2.20 -10.73
C PHE A 792 28.53 3.19 -11.79
N LEU A 793 28.33 4.47 -11.44
CA LEU A 793 27.93 5.51 -12.38
C LEU A 793 28.94 5.69 -13.52
N ALA A 794 30.24 5.63 -13.24
CA ALA A 794 31.29 5.70 -14.26
C ALA A 794 31.22 4.50 -15.23
N ALA A 795 30.94 3.30 -14.73
CA ALA A 795 30.71 2.11 -15.54
C ALA A 795 29.44 2.23 -16.42
N MET A 796 28.53 3.15 -16.07
CA MET A 796 27.32 3.44 -16.84
C MET A 796 27.53 4.42 -18.01
N VAL A 797 28.76 4.77 -18.40
CA VAL A 797 29.04 5.63 -19.58
C VAL A 797 29.59 4.77 -20.73
N PRO A 798 29.13 4.91 -21.99
CA PRO A 798 29.66 4.12 -23.10
C PRO A 798 30.98 4.72 -23.61
N ASP A 799 31.90 3.88 -24.10
CA ASP A 799 33.27 4.24 -24.51
C ASP A 799 33.41 5.28 -25.65
N ASP A 800 32.32 5.78 -26.24
CA ASP A 800 32.38 6.72 -27.38
C ASP A 800 33.01 8.08 -27.02
N GLU A 801 33.00 8.50 -25.75
CA GLU A 801 33.72 9.70 -25.29
C GLU A 801 35.18 9.45 -24.90
N ALA A 802 35.56 8.22 -24.53
CA ALA A 802 36.95 7.86 -24.22
C ALA A 802 37.84 7.78 -25.49
N ALA A 803 37.22 7.62 -26.66
CA ALA A 803 37.92 7.56 -27.95
C ALA A 803 38.36 8.93 -28.51
N ILE A 804 37.88 10.05 -27.95
CA ILE A 804 38.22 11.40 -28.45
C ILE A 804 39.51 11.96 -27.79
N SER A 805 39.97 11.38 -26.68
CA SER A 805 41.20 11.83 -25.98
C SER A 805 42.43 10.95 -26.16
N SER A 806 42.35 9.82 -26.86
CA SER A 806 43.52 8.97 -27.15
C SER A 806 43.68 8.69 -28.65
N SER A 807 44.72 9.28 -29.23
CA SER A 807 45.07 9.09 -30.63
C SER A 807 45.46 7.64 -30.95
N GLY A 808 44.77 7.05 -31.93
CA GLY A 808 45.32 6.11 -32.91
C GLY A 808 45.54 4.65 -32.48
N GLY A 809 44.48 3.86 -32.43
CA GLY A 809 44.57 2.39 -32.48
C GLY A 809 43.19 1.75 -32.65
N LYS A 810 42.90 1.17 -33.83
CA LYS A 810 41.67 0.38 -34.04
C LYS A 810 41.65 -0.82 -33.08
N PRO A 811 40.54 -1.14 -32.38
CA PRO A 811 40.41 -2.42 -31.71
C PRO A 811 39.87 -3.49 -32.68
N ASP A 812 40.53 -4.64 -32.65
CA ASP A 812 40.26 -5.82 -33.47
C ASP A 812 38.94 -6.52 -33.14
N ALA A 813 38.17 -6.84 -34.18
CA ALA A 813 36.89 -7.55 -34.15
C ALA A 813 37.01 -9.07 -33.84
N GLN A 814 38.01 -9.52 -33.07
CA GLN A 814 38.25 -10.96 -32.80
C GLN A 814 37.72 -11.47 -31.46
N LEU A 815 37.44 -10.61 -30.47
CA LEU A 815 37.11 -11.03 -29.09
C LEU A 815 35.71 -11.67 -28.92
N GLY A 816 34.71 -11.29 -29.72
CA GLY A 816 33.36 -11.87 -29.67
C GLY A 816 33.30 -13.34 -30.12
N SER A 817 34.22 -13.78 -30.98
CA SER A 817 34.26 -15.16 -31.46
C SER A 817 34.87 -16.14 -30.44
N VAL A 818 35.73 -15.64 -29.55
CA VAL A 818 36.46 -16.45 -28.58
C VAL A 818 35.62 -16.75 -27.34
N ALA A 819 34.77 -15.82 -26.90
CA ALA A 819 33.83 -16.03 -25.78
C ALA A 819 32.71 -17.02 -26.12
N ALA A 820 32.17 -16.96 -27.35
CA ALA A 820 31.18 -17.95 -27.83
C ALA A 820 31.80 -19.35 -27.98
N ALA A 821 33.06 -19.44 -28.41
CA ALA A 821 33.80 -20.70 -28.48
C ALA A 821 34.12 -21.27 -27.09
N ALA A 822 34.43 -20.42 -26.09
CA ALA A 822 34.66 -20.82 -24.70
C ALA A 822 33.37 -21.32 -24.02
N ALA A 823 32.23 -20.68 -24.26
CA ALA A 823 30.93 -21.13 -23.76
C ALA A 823 30.51 -22.49 -24.38
N ALA A 824 30.76 -22.68 -25.69
CA ALA A 824 30.52 -23.96 -26.36
C ALA A 824 31.44 -25.08 -25.84
N ALA A 825 32.70 -24.76 -25.54
CA ALA A 825 33.66 -25.71 -24.97
C ALA A 825 33.31 -26.10 -23.52
N ALA A 826 32.83 -25.16 -22.70
CA ALA A 826 32.36 -25.43 -21.34
C ALA A 826 31.08 -26.28 -21.33
N ALA A 827 30.14 -26.01 -22.24
CA ALA A 827 28.93 -26.84 -22.42
C ALA A 827 29.27 -28.26 -22.88
N ALA A 828 30.26 -28.42 -23.77
CA ALA A 828 30.76 -29.73 -24.20
C ALA A 828 31.47 -30.49 -23.07
N ALA A 829 32.21 -29.79 -22.21
CA ALA A 829 32.86 -30.38 -21.03
C ALA A 829 31.84 -30.83 -19.97
N ALA A 830 30.77 -30.05 -19.75
CA ALA A 830 29.68 -30.42 -18.85
C ALA A 830 28.87 -31.61 -19.38
N ALA A 831 28.60 -31.68 -20.69
CA ALA A 831 27.97 -32.83 -21.33
C ALA A 831 28.86 -34.10 -21.27
N ALA A 832 30.18 -33.93 -21.40
CA ALA A 832 31.14 -35.04 -21.25
C ALA A 832 31.23 -35.55 -19.80
N ALA A 833 31.13 -34.68 -18.81
CA ALA A 833 31.07 -35.04 -17.39
C ALA A 833 29.76 -35.79 -17.04
N ALA A 834 28.63 -35.36 -17.61
CA ALA A 834 27.35 -36.05 -17.48
C ALA A 834 27.35 -37.44 -18.16
N ALA A 835 28.00 -37.56 -19.32
CA ALA A 835 28.17 -38.85 -20.02
C ALA A 835 29.07 -39.82 -19.24
N ALA A 836 30.13 -39.31 -18.60
CA ALA A 836 31.05 -40.10 -17.77
C ALA A 836 30.40 -40.68 -16.51
N GLY A 837 29.39 -40.01 -15.94
CA GLY A 837 28.61 -40.50 -14.81
C GLY A 837 27.74 -41.73 -15.13
N SER A 838 27.43 -41.98 -16.41
CA SER A 838 26.59 -43.10 -16.84
C SER A 838 27.34 -44.42 -17.06
N GLN A 839 28.68 -44.39 -17.12
CA GLN A 839 29.53 -45.57 -17.39
C GLN A 839 30.47 -45.94 -16.22
N ALA A 840 30.10 -45.65 -14.98
CA ALA A 840 30.79 -46.18 -13.80
C ALA A 840 30.34 -47.62 -13.51
N GLY A 841 30.60 -48.51 -14.47
CA GLY A 841 30.36 -49.94 -14.38
C GLY A 841 31.52 -50.71 -15.01
N SER A 842 32.52 -51.02 -14.18
CA SER A 842 33.61 -51.98 -14.39
C SER A 842 34.99 -51.47 -14.89
N ARG A 843 35.96 -51.72 -13.99
CA ARG A 843 37.34 -52.20 -14.18
C ARG A 843 38.52 -51.25 -14.54
N THR A 844 39.51 -51.40 -13.67
CA THR A 844 40.98 -51.20 -13.77
C THR A 844 41.55 -49.79 -13.65
N GLY A 845 42.19 -49.56 -12.50
CA GLY A 845 42.98 -48.38 -12.18
C GLY A 845 44.40 -48.47 -12.74
N SER A 846 44.75 -47.46 -13.54
CA SER A 846 46.09 -46.86 -13.68
C SER A 846 46.04 -45.66 -14.65
N ALA A 847 44.99 -45.55 -15.47
CA ALA A 847 44.75 -44.42 -16.38
C ALA A 847 43.95 -43.25 -15.77
N SER A 848 43.48 -43.35 -14.51
CA SER A 848 42.67 -42.31 -13.85
C SER A 848 43.51 -41.14 -13.32
N SER A 849 44.77 -41.37 -12.93
CA SER A 849 45.62 -40.33 -12.32
C SER A 849 46.09 -39.27 -13.31
N SER A 850 46.37 -39.63 -14.57
CA SER A 850 46.78 -38.67 -15.60
C SER A 850 45.61 -37.84 -16.13
N ARG A 851 44.40 -38.43 -16.21
CA ARG A 851 43.17 -37.71 -16.57
C ARG A 851 42.70 -36.76 -15.49
N LEU A 852 42.77 -37.14 -14.21
CA LEU A 852 42.47 -36.24 -13.10
C LEU A 852 43.41 -35.03 -13.09
N LYS A 853 44.71 -35.23 -13.32
CA LYS A 853 45.67 -34.12 -13.44
C LYS A 853 45.40 -33.19 -14.63
N GLN A 854 44.87 -33.69 -15.74
CA GLN A 854 44.46 -32.85 -16.89
C GLN A 854 43.17 -32.08 -16.61
N VAL A 855 42.23 -32.66 -15.86
CA VAL A 855 40.99 -31.97 -15.44
C VAL A 855 41.29 -30.92 -14.38
N ASP A 856 42.18 -31.20 -13.43
CA ASP A 856 42.64 -30.23 -12.42
C ASP A 856 43.46 -29.09 -13.05
N ALA A 857 44.27 -29.37 -14.07
CA ALA A 857 45.01 -28.34 -14.82
C ALA A 857 44.08 -27.49 -15.69
N ALA A 858 43.05 -28.07 -16.31
CA ALA A 858 42.03 -27.33 -17.05
C ALA A 858 41.13 -26.50 -16.13
N ALA A 859 40.75 -27.03 -14.96
CA ALA A 859 40.05 -26.29 -13.91
C ALA A 859 40.89 -25.13 -13.38
N GLY A 860 42.20 -25.35 -13.16
CA GLY A 860 43.15 -24.30 -12.78
C GLY A 860 43.30 -23.21 -13.85
N GLN A 861 43.33 -23.56 -15.14
CA GLN A 861 43.38 -22.60 -16.25
C GLN A 861 42.07 -21.82 -16.41
N VAL A 862 40.90 -22.45 -16.20
CA VAL A 862 39.60 -21.76 -16.21
C VAL A 862 39.45 -20.86 -14.99
N GLN A 863 39.96 -21.26 -13.83
CA GLN A 863 39.93 -20.46 -12.60
C GLN A 863 40.91 -19.28 -12.66
N GLN A 864 42.05 -19.46 -13.34
CA GLN A 864 43.02 -18.40 -13.61
C GLN A 864 42.53 -17.45 -14.72
N GLN A 865 41.85 -17.95 -15.76
CA GLN A 865 41.14 -17.11 -16.74
C GLN A 865 39.95 -16.38 -16.14
N GLN A 866 39.20 -16.98 -15.20
CA GLN A 866 38.13 -16.28 -14.46
C GLN A 866 38.71 -15.21 -13.53
N GLN A 867 39.86 -15.46 -12.90
CA GLN A 867 40.58 -14.45 -12.11
C GLN A 867 41.19 -13.33 -12.97
N ASP A 868 41.68 -13.64 -14.16
CA ASP A 868 42.23 -12.65 -15.10
C ASP A 868 41.11 -11.84 -15.77
N VAL A 869 39.95 -12.46 -16.04
CA VAL A 869 38.72 -11.75 -16.43
C VAL A 869 38.25 -10.88 -15.26
N GLN A 870 38.13 -11.37 -14.03
CA GLN A 870 37.80 -10.55 -12.85
C GLN A 870 38.78 -9.40 -12.58
N LYS A 871 40.08 -9.56 -12.87
CA LYS A 871 41.06 -8.47 -12.80
C LYS A 871 40.93 -7.47 -13.95
N SER A 872 40.43 -7.88 -15.11
CA SER A 872 40.20 -6.99 -16.26
C SER A 872 38.98 -6.06 -16.11
N TRP A 873 38.15 -6.24 -15.07
CA TRP A 873 36.92 -5.46 -14.83
C TRP A 873 36.99 -4.52 -13.62
N GLN A 874 38.18 -4.12 -13.17
CA GLN A 874 38.27 -2.93 -12.31
C GLN A 874 37.99 -1.71 -13.18
N VAL A 875 36.73 -1.26 -13.21
CA VAL A 875 36.36 0.03 -13.79
C VAL A 875 37.25 1.08 -13.12
N ALA A 876 38.05 1.78 -13.93
CA ALA A 876 38.92 2.81 -13.43
C ALA A 876 38.05 3.91 -12.80
N MET A 877 38.37 4.30 -11.56
CA MET A 877 37.71 5.42 -10.91
C MET A 877 37.84 6.67 -11.79
N PRO A 878 36.75 7.44 -12.00
CA PRO A 878 36.83 8.66 -12.78
C PRO A 878 37.77 9.67 -12.10
N ASP A 879 38.50 10.45 -12.89
CA ASP A 879 39.46 11.44 -12.37
C ASP A 879 38.77 12.58 -11.58
N GLY A 880 37.48 12.82 -11.81
CA GLY A 880 36.68 13.79 -11.06
C GLY A 880 35.18 13.73 -11.37
N ILE A 881 34.39 14.33 -10.48
CA ILE A 881 32.92 14.42 -10.56
C ILE A 881 32.48 15.85 -10.86
N ASP A 882 31.36 16.02 -11.54
CA ASP A 882 30.71 17.32 -11.74
C ASP A 882 29.74 17.64 -10.59
N PHE A 883 29.22 18.87 -10.58
CA PHE A 883 28.33 19.36 -9.53
C PHE A 883 27.01 18.60 -9.47
N ASP A 884 26.46 18.20 -10.62
CA ASP A 884 25.19 17.47 -10.68
C ASP A 884 25.35 16.04 -10.13
N THR A 885 26.47 15.36 -10.41
CA THR A 885 26.81 14.08 -9.80
C THR A 885 27.01 14.22 -8.29
N PHE A 886 27.65 15.29 -7.83
CA PHE A 886 27.78 15.58 -6.39
C PHE A 886 26.41 15.75 -5.72
N LEU A 887 25.50 16.54 -6.28
CA LEU A 887 24.15 16.73 -5.72
C LEU A 887 23.35 15.43 -5.70
N CYS A 888 23.42 14.63 -6.77
CA CYS A 888 22.79 13.31 -6.85
C CYS A 888 23.30 12.40 -5.73
N LEU A 889 24.63 12.32 -5.54
CA LEU A 889 25.24 11.51 -4.47
C LEU A 889 24.86 12.04 -3.08
N TYR A 890 24.86 13.36 -2.90
CA TYR A 890 24.50 14.01 -1.63
C TYR A 890 23.06 13.64 -1.22
N VAL A 891 22.08 13.83 -2.12
CA VAL A 891 20.68 13.46 -1.88
C VAL A 891 20.53 11.96 -1.58
N ASN A 892 21.19 11.12 -2.37
CA ASN A 892 20.99 9.68 -2.31
C ASN A 892 21.58 9.05 -1.04
N HIS A 893 22.72 9.55 -0.55
CA HIS A 893 23.37 9.02 0.65
C HIS A 893 22.97 9.74 1.94
N ARG A 894 22.52 11.00 1.87
CA ARG A 894 22.05 11.74 3.06
C ARG A 894 20.85 11.03 3.73
N PRO A 895 20.84 10.85 5.06
CA PRO A 895 19.69 10.34 5.79
C PRO A 895 18.44 11.21 5.58
N VAL A 896 17.28 10.58 5.43
CA VAL A 896 16.00 11.30 5.23
C VAL A 896 15.49 11.93 6.52
N ALA A 897 15.73 11.26 7.66
CA ALA A 897 15.38 11.76 8.98
C ALA A 897 16.64 12.22 9.71
N GLU A 898 16.53 13.34 10.42
CA GLU A 898 17.54 13.76 11.39
C GLU A 898 17.58 12.79 12.58
N VAL A 899 18.71 12.75 13.27
CA VAL A 899 18.87 11.91 14.46
C VAL A 899 17.92 12.43 15.55
N SER A 900 16.92 11.63 15.91
CA SER A 900 15.92 12.04 16.90
C SER A 900 16.40 11.78 18.33
N LEU A 901 15.88 12.54 19.29
CA LEU A 901 16.17 12.32 20.71
C LEU A 901 15.86 10.87 21.14
N GLN A 902 14.78 10.26 20.62
CA GLN A 902 14.44 8.86 20.90
C GLN A 902 15.51 7.87 20.42
N GLN A 903 16.14 8.15 19.27
CA GLN A 903 17.24 7.30 18.78
C GLN A 903 18.47 7.42 19.68
N ILE A 904 18.74 8.62 20.21
CA ILE A 904 19.83 8.86 21.17
C ILE A 904 19.54 8.15 22.49
N GLU A 905 18.32 8.23 23.01
CA GLU A 905 17.88 7.48 24.20
C GLU A 905 18.04 5.95 24.02
N GLN A 906 17.65 5.42 22.85
CA GLN A 906 17.86 4.01 22.51
C GLN A 906 19.34 3.64 22.41
N ALA A 907 20.18 4.52 21.87
CA ALA A 907 21.63 4.32 21.83
C ALA A 907 22.22 4.24 23.24
N PHE A 908 21.87 5.17 24.14
CA PHE A 908 22.31 5.13 25.55
C PHE A 908 21.86 3.84 26.24
N SER A 909 20.62 3.39 25.99
CA SER A 909 20.10 2.11 26.50
C SER A 909 20.90 0.90 26.00
N THR A 910 21.25 0.86 24.72
CA THR A 910 22.04 -0.24 24.12
C THR A 910 23.51 -0.24 24.57
N LEU A 911 24.09 0.93 24.84
CA LEU A 911 25.44 1.08 25.38
C LEU A 911 25.56 0.71 26.88
N GLY A 912 24.46 0.30 27.52
CA GLY A 912 24.44 -0.21 28.89
C GLY A 912 24.20 0.85 29.94
N ALA A 913 23.58 1.99 29.60
CA ALA A 913 23.09 2.95 30.56
C ALA A 913 22.05 2.28 31.51
N GLY A 914 22.13 2.58 32.81
CA GLY A 914 21.32 1.89 33.82
C GLY A 914 19.81 1.96 33.53
N THR A 915 19.12 0.81 33.61
CA THR A 915 17.73 0.59 33.15
C THR A 915 16.66 1.48 33.79
N ALA A 916 16.98 2.26 34.82
CA ALA A 916 16.05 3.14 35.52
C ALA A 916 16.28 4.64 35.27
N ALA A 917 17.43 5.05 34.70
CA ALA A 917 17.79 6.46 34.54
C ALA A 917 18.47 6.82 33.19
N GLY A 918 18.92 5.84 32.39
CA GLY A 918 19.51 6.14 31.07
C GLY A 918 20.86 6.90 31.13
N VAL A 919 21.57 6.80 32.26
CA VAL A 919 22.82 7.52 32.53
C VAL A 919 24.06 6.65 32.25
N LEU A 920 25.08 7.23 31.60
CA LEU A 920 26.44 6.69 31.42
C LEU A 920 27.46 7.63 32.09
N SER A 921 28.58 7.09 32.61
CA SER A 921 29.67 7.95 33.06
C SER A 921 30.42 8.52 31.85
N LEU A 922 30.85 9.78 31.95
CA LEU A 922 31.55 10.47 30.86
C LEU A 922 32.81 9.72 30.44
N HIS A 923 33.58 9.21 31.41
CA HIS A 923 34.77 8.40 31.15
C HIS A 923 34.45 7.14 30.34
N ARG A 924 33.35 6.45 30.67
CA ARG A 924 32.92 5.25 29.95
C ARG A 924 32.44 5.57 28.53
N LEU A 925 31.73 6.69 28.35
CA LEU A 925 31.28 7.15 27.04
C LEU A 925 32.49 7.47 26.13
N LEU A 926 33.48 8.20 26.64
CA LEU A 926 34.71 8.53 25.90
C LEU A 926 35.52 7.27 25.56
N GLU A 927 35.65 6.31 26.50
CA GLU A 927 36.24 5.00 26.21
C GLU A 927 35.50 4.27 25.08
N LEU A 928 34.16 4.29 25.11
CA LEU A 928 33.33 3.62 24.10
C LEU A 928 33.46 4.30 22.72
N LEU A 929 33.59 5.61 22.64
CA LEU A 929 33.84 6.35 21.37
C LEU A 929 35.24 6.11 20.82
N GLN A 930 36.22 5.80 21.68
CA GLN A 930 37.59 5.47 21.28
C GLN A 930 37.78 3.98 20.94
N GLN A 931 36.92 3.09 21.41
CA GLN A 931 37.12 1.64 21.31
C GLN A 931 36.00 0.90 20.56
N GLY A 932 34.81 1.49 20.47
CA GLY A 932 33.61 0.88 19.88
C GLY A 932 33.28 1.48 18.51
N GLY A 933 32.69 0.66 17.63
CA GLY A 933 32.26 1.09 16.29
C GLY A 933 33.42 1.61 15.44
N GLU A 934 33.22 2.77 14.81
CA GLU A 934 34.29 3.52 14.15
C GLU A 934 35.03 4.35 15.20
N ALA A 935 36.10 3.76 15.74
CA ALA A 935 36.90 4.36 16.80
C ALA A 935 37.48 5.72 16.36
N MET A 936 37.20 6.76 17.15
CA MET A 936 37.85 8.06 16.99
C MET A 936 39.23 8.03 17.63
N SER A 937 40.23 8.61 16.96
CA SER A 937 41.51 8.87 17.62
C SER A 937 41.33 9.90 18.74
N GLN A 938 42.22 9.86 19.74
CA GLN A 938 42.16 10.80 20.86
C GLN A 938 42.22 12.27 20.37
N GLY A 939 42.99 12.55 19.32
CA GLY A 939 43.07 13.88 18.71
C GLY A 939 41.77 14.32 18.04
N GLU A 940 41.14 13.43 17.26
CA GLU A 940 39.86 13.71 16.59
C GLU A 940 38.73 13.91 17.60
N LEU A 941 38.69 13.10 18.65
CA LEU A 941 37.68 13.21 19.70
C LEU A 941 37.79 14.54 20.46
N LEU A 942 39.02 14.94 20.82
CA LEU A 942 39.26 16.23 21.48
C LEU A 942 38.87 17.40 20.58
N GLN A 943 39.24 17.35 19.30
CA GLN A 943 38.89 18.40 18.34
C GLN A 943 37.37 18.49 18.12
N ALA A 944 36.68 17.36 17.99
CA ALA A 944 35.22 17.31 17.87
C ALA A 944 34.54 17.91 19.11
N LEU A 945 34.99 17.53 20.31
CA LEU A 945 34.45 18.06 21.56
C LEU A 945 34.72 19.57 21.72
N GLN A 946 35.91 20.05 21.33
CA GLN A 946 36.24 21.49 21.34
C GLN A 946 35.33 22.29 20.40
N ILE A 947 35.04 21.77 19.20
CA ILE A 947 34.14 22.42 18.23
C ILE A 947 32.70 22.44 18.76
N LEU A 948 32.23 21.31 19.30
CA LEU A 948 30.85 21.15 19.74
C LEU A 948 30.53 21.94 21.03
N THR A 949 31.46 21.98 21.98
CA THR A 949 31.27 22.66 23.28
C THR A 949 31.79 24.10 23.30
N GLY A 950 32.64 24.47 22.34
CA GLY A 950 33.33 25.77 22.30
C GLY A 950 34.38 25.96 23.41
N ALA A 951 34.70 24.93 24.20
CA ALA A 951 35.64 24.99 25.32
C ALA A 951 37.05 24.55 24.90
N GLU A 952 38.11 25.24 25.36
CA GLU A 952 39.49 24.82 25.12
C GLU A 952 39.84 23.49 25.81
N GLN A 953 39.20 23.22 26.97
CA GLN A 953 39.30 21.97 27.74
C GLN A 953 37.91 21.38 27.97
N PRO A 954 37.37 20.62 26.99
CA PRO A 954 35.99 20.14 27.03
C PRO A 954 35.72 19.07 28.11
N GLU A 955 36.76 18.34 28.52
CA GLU A 955 36.65 17.28 29.55
C GLU A 955 36.32 17.84 30.95
N ASP A 956 36.70 19.08 31.23
CA ASP A 956 36.47 19.74 32.53
C ASP A 956 35.13 20.48 32.61
N THR A 957 34.48 20.71 31.46
CA THR A 957 33.21 21.45 31.35
C THR A 957 31.98 20.55 31.33
N LEU A 958 32.14 19.27 31.01
CA LEU A 958 31.05 18.31 30.91
C LEU A 958 30.75 17.60 32.25
N PRO A 959 29.49 17.24 32.54
CA PRO A 959 29.14 16.55 33.78
C PRO A 959 29.73 15.14 33.84
N GLU A 960 30.07 14.69 35.06
CA GLU A 960 30.65 13.35 35.32
C GLU A 960 29.75 12.20 34.84
N TYR A 961 28.44 12.47 34.77
CA TYR A 961 27.40 11.56 34.32
C TYR A 961 26.56 12.24 33.23
N VAL A 962 26.33 11.53 32.13
CA VAL A 962 25.64 12.04 30.95
C VAL A 962 24.45 11.13 30.65
N ASP A 963 23.25 11.72 30.54
CA ASP A 963 22.07 11.07 29.96
C ASP A 963 21.84 11.59 28.53
N ALA A 964 20.86 11.01 27.83
CA ALA A 964 20.55 11.41 26.45
C ALA A 964 20.17 12.90 26.33
N HIS A 965 19.44 13.46 27.30
CA HIS A 965 19.02 14.86 27.28
C HIS A 965 20.19 15.82 27.50
N THR A 966 21.02 15.56 28.52
CA THR A 966 22.24 16.30 28.80
C THR A 966 23.22 16.21 27.64
N PHE A 967 23.37 15.05 27.02
CA PHE A 967 24.19 14.89 25.81
C PHE A 967 23.67 15.76 24.65
N THR A 968 22.35 15.76 24.40
CA THR A 968 21.79 16.59 23.33
C THR A 968 21.93 18.09 23.59
N ALA A 969 21.72 18.53 24.83
CA ALA A 969 21.71 19.95 25.17
C ALA A 969 23.12 20.53 25.36
N GLU A 970 24.01 19.82 26.05
CA GLU A 970 25.32 20.33 26.46
C GLU A 970 26.47 19.90 25.54
N VAL A 971 26.34 18.77 24.83
CA VAL A 971 27.36 18.28 23.89
C VAL A 971 26.97 18.60 22.45
N LEU A 972 25.76 18.24 22.01
CA LEU A 972 25.34 18.46 20.62
C LEU A 972 24.79 19.88 20.37
N GLY A 973 24.50 20.64 21.42
CA GLY A 973 24.01 22.01 21.32
C GLY A 973 22.59 22.14 20.75
N PHE A 974 21.81 21.05 20.74
CA PHE A 974 20.39 21.10 20.38
C PHE A 974 19.62 21.75 21.54
N ALA A 975 19.32 23.04 21.43
CA ALA A 975 18.42 23.71 22.37
C ALA A 975 17.03 23.05 22.29
N GLY A 976 16.50 22.61 23.44
CA GLY A 976 15.28 21.80 23.55
C GLY A 976 14.00 22.47 23.08
#